data_AF-A0A349ZZL7-F1
#
_entry.id   AF-A0A349ZZL7-F1
#
_cell.length_a   1.000
_cell.length_b   1.000
_cell.length_c   1.000
_cell.angle_alpha   90.00
_cell.angle_beta   90.00
_cell.angle_gamma   90.00
#
_symmetry.space_group_name_H-M   'P 1'
#
loop_
_entity.id
_entity.type
_entity.pdbx_description
1 polymer ?
#
loop_
_entity_poly.entity_id
_entity_poly.type
_entity_poly.pdbx_seq_one_letter_code
_entity_poly.pdbx_strand_id
1 'polypeptide(L)'
;MKRILLSFGVMVSSIINAQYSFQGNFEDPGFNTVTYKQFGGGTRTPEAACTGSFGGQLVTTALTKNTGYMVDLSTIEQVGNGQKVDVSVSYKKQVGVEGTLQITYFKYNPETEKWSVNGVGETVTLSNAALTNCNTISATIPAGVILPDEIYGVGAYFRRSGTTNAAIYLDDINIQQENVTDVPACTAFTFPQNNAVISGGNVNFMWNAVSTAVKYKVSVGTAAGLSDVYAGAVVGTDVNITLGLSQTYYASVIPVNANGEATGCSEITFTTNDQIDYCHNITSSLLVYPITSVSLAGKTHTSVAETGAPAYEDFSATVFDVTAGSVYDLTVLATGLGSNRFGMTVFVDWNNDGDFDDAGEIYYQRDLLLSAATLNTFKAALRIPENVSTGTKRMRIKYNFNSSSTQLVDALTDPCADMTNGQTEDFTLSVTIPTDVPACTTINDPIAESVIFPANGVMKWDAVPNTLGYKIYVGTTPGGTDVVNGTTVPDTSVKLMLVPGQKYYAKVVPYNVVGDAEGCTEIAFTAASVSYCFPQPGYNTVEPISNVTFAGIDNTSSAVINGAPAYEDFTSVVGNVVAGNSYDASFNANTSLSSFRHFFAVYIDWNQDGDFDDEGEKYFVTPESFIYVLGSDGVTGAPATGTITVPADAKPGNTRMRVKSAYYGAAGPSTDECLQNFANACTTLGSAYGQIEDYTIHVENALSAVETNSKSVKLYPNPVRDLLNISDHSQVKSIMIFDLTGKLILSSSKSTEIDFTKVPAGLYIVNLIFRDGKTESHKIIKK
;
A
#
# COMPACT_ATOMS: atom_id res chain seq x y z
N MET A 1 12.29 27.27 21.54
CA MET A 1 13.39 27.91 22.32
C MET A 1 13.85 26.99 23.44
N LYS A 2 15.09 26.48 23.34
CA LYS A 2 15.99 26.19 24.49
C LYS A 2 17.40 26.10 23.90
N ARG A 3 18.19 27.15 24.14
CA ARG A 3 19.58 27.29 23.69
C ARG A 3 20.48 26.56 24.69
N ILE A 4 21.30 25.63 24.22
CA ILE A 4 22.44 25.11 24.98
C ILE A 4 23.67 25.91 24.53
N LEU A 5 24.25 26.67 25.45
CA LEU A 5 25.53 27.35 25.27
C LEU A 5 26.65 26.30 25.21
N LEU A 6 27.41 26.28 24.10
CA LEU A 6 28.71 25.62 24.05
C LEU A 6 29.79 26.66 24.34
N SER A 7 30.51 26.47 25.44
CA SER A 7 31.68 27.25 25.84
C SER A 7 32.86 26.97 24.91
N PHE A 8 33.43 28.03 24.33
CA PHE A 8 34.69 28.01 23.59
C PHE A 8 35.85 27.55 24.48
N GLY A 9 36.33 26.33 24.25
CA GLY A 9 37.67 25.88 24.64
C GLY A 9 38.52 25.78 23.39
N VAL A 10 39.58 26.58 23.32
CA VAL A 10 40.61 26.49 22.26
C VAL A 10 41.33 25.14 22.45
N MET A 11 40.89 24.12 21.73
CA MET A 11 41.68 22.91 21.50
C MET A 11 42.51 23.13 20.25
N VAL A 12 43.82 22.95 20.39
CA VAL A 12 44.75 22.78 19.28
C VAL A 12 44.26 21.57 18.49
N SER A 13 43.60 21.81 17.36
CA SER A 13 43.16 20.75 16.46
C SER A 13 44.39 20.18 15.78
N SER A 14 44.85 19.02 16.24
CA SER A 14 45.55 18.09 15.35
C SER A 14 44.65 17.89 14.13
N ILE A 15 45.10 18.34 12.96
CA ILE A 15 44.46 18.07 11.68
C ILE A 15 44.53 16.56 11.50
N ILE A 16 43.47 15.84 11.88
CA ILE A 16 43.31 14.45 11.50
C ILE A 16 42.99 14.51 10.01
N ASN A 17 43.94 14.12 9.16
CA ASN A 17 43.65 13.97 7.74
C ASN A 17 42.55 12.91 7.61
N ALA A 18 41.40 13.29 7.07
CA ALA A 18 40.31 12.36 6.80
C ALA A 18 40.78 11.37 5.72
N GLN A 19 41.07 10.14 6.14
CA GLN A 19 41.50 9.05 5.28
C GLN A 19 41.34 7.73 6.04
N TYR A 20 40.84 6.69 5.38
CA TYR A 20 40.96 5.33 5.90
C TYR A 20 42.37 4.76 5.62
N SER A 21 43.00 4.27 6.68
CA SER A 21 44.28 3.54 6.66
C SER A 21 44.22 2.53 7.79
N PHE A 22 43.60 1.38 7.54
CA PHE A 22 43.33 0.36 8.54
C PHE A 22 43.88 -0.99 8.10
N GLN A 23 44.59 -1.65 9.03
CA GLN A 23 45.08 -3.01 8.85
C GLN A 23 44.38 -3.92 9.85
N GLY A 24 43.43 -4.70 9.35
CA GLY A 24 42.63 -5.61 10.15
C GLY A 24 43.20 -7.03 10.17
N ASN A 25 44.04 -7.35 11.14
CA ASN A 25 44.74 -8.64 11.24
C ASN A 25 44.16 -9.60 12.29
N PHE A 26 42.98 -9.31 12.85
CA PHE A 26 42.33 -10.16 13.87
C PHE A 26 43.17 -10.41 15.15
N GLU A 27 44.20 -9.60 15.44
CA GLU A 27 45.07 -9.76 16.62
C GLU A 27 44.65 -8.90 17.82
N ASP A 28 45.02 -9.32 19.03
CA ASP A 28 44.82 -8.52 20.24
C ASP A 28 45.95 -7.49 20.43
N PRO A 29 45.67 -6.27 20.95
CA PRO A 29 44.38 -5.79 21.46
C PRO A 29 43.43 -5.22 20.38
N GLY A 30 43.71 -5.41 19.09
CA GLY A 30 42.96 -4.80 17.97
C GLY A 30 41.68 -5.51 17.55
N PHE A 31 41.47 -6.77 17.94
CA PHE A 31 40.25 -7.52 17.62
C PHE A 31 39.10 -7.19 18.57
N ASN A 32 37.95 -6.84 18.01
CA ASN A 32 36.69 -6.76 18.73
C ASN A 32 35.52 -7.07 17.79
N THR A 33 34.41 -7.59 18.33
CA THR A 33 33.25 -8.02 17.53
C THR A 33 32.35 -6.86 17.07
N VAL A 34 32.65 -5.62 17.47
CA VAL A 34 31.96 -4.42 17.01
C VAL A 34 32.55 -3.97 15.66
N THR A 35 33.88 -3.96 15.56
CA THR A 35 34.64 -3.65 14.35
C THR A 35 34.62 -4.80 13.35
N TYR A 36 34.87 -6.03 13.80
CA TYR A 36 34.83 -7.20 12.92
C TYR A 36 33.45 -7.85 12.96
N LYS A 37 32.67 -7.60 11.92
CA LYS A 37 31.33 -8.17 11.76
C LYS A 37 31.36 -9.33 10.76
N GLN A 38 30.43 -10.25 10.93
CA GLN A 38 30.35 -11.47 10.12
C GLN A 38 28.93 -11.75 9.62
N PHE A 39 28.85 -12.36 8.44
CA PHE A 39 27.62 -12.84 7.84
C PHE A 39 27.61 -14.36 7.84
N GLY A 40 26.51 -15.00 8.21
CA GLY A 40 26.39 -16.47 8.22
C GLY A 40 27.01 -17.19 9.43
N GLY A 41 27.61 -16.44 10.36
CA GLY A 41 28.25 -16.98 11.57
C GLY A 41 29.71 -17.40 11.32
N GLY A 42 30.55 -17.15 12.31
CA GLY A 42 31.99 -17.34 12.26
C GLY A 42 32.64 -17.20 13.64
N THR A 43 33.90 -17.60 13.71
CA THR A 43 34.71 -17.58 14.92
C THR A 43 36.11 -17.08 14.60
N ARG A 44 36.84 -16.58 15.61
CA ARG A 44 38.26 -16.27 15.52
C ARG A 44 39.06 -17.48 15.99
N THR A 45 40.03 -17.97 15.22
CA THR A 45 40.84 -19.14 15.61
C THR A 45 42.30 -19.04 15.16
N PRO A 46 43.24 -19.76 15.80
CA PRO A 46 44.64 -19.81 15.36
C PRO A 46 44.84 -20.47 14.00
N GLU A 47 44.02 -21.46 13.65
CA GLU A 47 44.13 -22.17 12.37
C GLU A 47 43.81 -21.26 11.19
N ALA A 48 43.04 -20.20 11.42
CA ALA A 48 42.66 -19.22 10.41
C ALA A 48 43.77 -18.22 10.08
N ALA A 49 44.78 -18.07 10.95
CA ALA A 49 45.83 -17.05 10.84
C ALA A 49 46.65 -17.20 9.54
N CYS A 50 46.83 -16.08 8.85
CA CYS A 50 47.78 -15.90 7.74
C CYS A 50 49.03 -15.17 8.21
N THR A 51 48.85 -14.17 9.06
CA THR A 51 49.91 -13.59 9.87
C THR A 51 49.52 -13.65 11.35
N GLY A 52 50.48 -13.42 12.26
CA GLY A 52 50.17 -13.41 13.68
C GLY A 52 49.72 -14.76 14.26
N SER A 53 48.79 -14.69 15.21
CA SER A 53 48.31 -15.80 16.05
C SER A 53 46.86 -16.19 15.78
N PHE A 54 46.05 -15.36 15.12
CA PHE A 54 44.61 -15.58 14.93
C PHE A 54 44.12 -15.04 13.59
N GLY A 55 43.09 -15.68 13.03
CA GLY A 55 42.34 -15.17 11.87
C GLY A 55 40.85 -15.42 12.00
N GLY A 56 40.07 -14.93 11.04
CA GLY A 56 38.63 -15.15 10.94
C GLY A 56 38.29 -16.47 10.24
N GLN A 57 37.56 -17.36 10.91
CA GLN A 57 37.00 -18.57 10.35
C GLN A 57 35.50 -18.39 10.03
N LEU A 58 35.11 -18.79 8.82
CA LEU A 58 33.71 -18.87 8.38
C LEU A 58 33.39 -20.30 7.98
N VAL A 59 32.42 -20.92 8.64
CA VAL A 59 32.03 -22.32 8.37
C VAL A 59 30.84 -22.34 7.42
N THR A 60 31.01 -23.00 6.28
CA THR A 60 29.95 -23.10 5.27
C THR A 60 29.15 -24.38 5.46
N THR A 61 27.82 -24.28 5.43
CA THR A 61 26.91 -25.42 5.63
C THR A 61 25.77 -25.37 4.63
N ALA A 62 24.92 -26.40 4.61
CA ALA A 62 23.72 -26.39 3.75
C ALA A 62 22.78 -25.21 4.06
N LEU A 63 22.79 -24.72 5.31
CA LEU A 63 21.99 -23.58 5.77
C LEU A 63 22.75 -22.26 5.63
N THR A 64 24.07 -22.27 5.77
CA THR A 64 24.95 -21.10 5.60
C THR A 64 25.67 -21.18 4.25
N LYS A 65 24.94 -20.86 3.17
CA LYS A 65 25.50 -20.87 1.81
C LYS A 65 26.28 -19.60 1.47
N ASN A 66 25.96 -18.48 2.10
CA ASN A 66 26.64 -17.21 1.90
C ASN A 66 27.18 -16.71 3.24
N THR A 67 28.44 -16.27 3.25
CA THR A 67 29.14 -15.87 4.47
C THR A 67 30.25 -14.87 4.16
N GLY A 68 30.68 -14.08 5.14
CA GLY A 68 31.75 -13.11 4.95
C GLY A 68 32.19 -12.46 6.24
N TYR A 69 33.38 -11.85 6.23
CA TYR A 69 33.83 -10.93 7.27
C TYR A 69 33.95 -9.53 6.70
N MET A 70 33.66 -8.53 7.53
CA MET A 70 33.89 -7.13 7.23
C MET A 70 34.46 -6.39 8.44
N VAL A 71 35.23 -5.34 8.15
CA VAL A 71 35.58 -4.27 9.07
C VAL A 71 34.52 -3.19 8.93
N ASP A 72 33.81 -2.87 10.02
CA ASP A 72 32.86 -1.75 10.07
C ASP A 72 33.63 -0.43 10.20
N LEU A 73 33.63 0.37 9.13
CA LEU A 73 34.41 1.60 9.04
C LEU A 73 33.95 2.67 10.05
N SER A 74 32.71 2.58 10.57
CA SER A 74 32.22 3.52 11.58
C SER A 74 32.89 3.34 12.95
N THR A 75 33.62 2.24 13.14
CA THR A 75 34.16 1.84 14.45
C THR A 75 35.67 2.01 14.58
N ILE A 76 36.37 2.34 13.49
CA ILE A 76 37.85 2.37 13.43
C ILE A 76 38.46 3.75 13.75
N GLU A 77 37.68 4.67 14.31
CA GLU A 77 38.10 6.05 14.68
C GLU A 77 38.80 6.83 13.56
N GLN A 78 38.47 6.52 12.30
CA GLN A 78 38.96 7.20 11.10
C GLN A 78 37.77 7.75 10.32
N VAL A 79 37.97 8.88 9.63
CA VAL A 79 36.93 9.53 8.83
C VAL A 79 37.28 9.36 7.36
N GLY A 80 36.32 8.91 6.55
CA GLY A 80 36.52 8.78 5.11
C GLY A 80 36.52 10.13 4.39
N ASN A 81 37.21 10.21 3.26
CA ASN A 81 37.24 11.40 2.39
C ASN A 81 36.47 11.24 1.06
N GLY A 82 35.75 10.12 0.89
CA GLY A 82 34.99 9.80 -0.32
C GLY A 82 35.82 9.33 -1.51
N GLN A 83 37.15 9.30 -1.39
CA GLN A 83 38.04 8.84 -2.46
C GLN A 83 38.06 7.32 -2.55
N LYS A 84 38.67 6.83 -3.63
CA LYS A 84 38.80 5.40 -3.89
C LYS A 84 39.47 4.69 -2.70
N VAL A 85 39.07 3.45 -2.47
CA VAL A 85 39.58 2.62 -1.38
C VAL A 85 40.14 1.33 -1.96
N ASP A 86 41.45 1.15 -1.81
CA ASP A 86 42.12 -0.10 -2.14
C ASP A 86 41.98 -1.07 -0.97
N VAL A 87 41.52 -2.29 -1.26
CA VAL A 87 41.24 -3.31 -0.27
C VAL A 87 41.97 -4.58 -0.65
N SER A 88 42.58 -5.24 0.34
CA SER A 88 43.11 -6.59 0.17
C SER A 88 42.71 -7.46 1.37
N VAL A 89 42.43 -8.74 1.12
CA VAL A 89 42.13 -9.72 2.16
C VAL A 89 42.94 -10.98 1.91
N SER A 90 43.66 -11.44 2.92
CA SER A 90 44.32 -12.74 2.91
C SER A 90 43.29 -13.85 3.15
N TYR A 91 43.39 -14.95 2.42
CA TYR A 91 42.50 -16.09 2.58
C TYR A 91 43.19 -17.44 2.36
N LYS A 92 42.66 -18.46 3.01
CA LYS A 92 42.97 -19.87 2.79
C LYS A 92 41.74 -20.71 3.07
N LYS A 93 41.74 -22.01 2.74
CA LYS A 93 40.53 -22.83 2.87
C LYS A 93 40.82 -24.31 3.09
N GLN A 94 39.87 -24.97 3.76
CA GLN A 94 39.86 -26.43 3.84
C GLN A 94 39.48 -27.08 2.50
N VAL A 95 39.75 -28.39 2.39
CA VAL A 95 39.22 -29.23 1.32
C VAL A 95 37.68 -29.21 1.36
N GLY A 96 37.02 -29.24 0.21
CA GLY A 96 35.54 -29.24 0.13
C GLY A 96 34.88 -27.86 0.07
N VAL A 97 35.63 -26.77 0.27
CA VAL A 97 35.11 -25.40 0.06
C VAL A 97 35.13 -25.08 -1.43
N GLU A 98 33.95 -25.09 -2.05
CA GLU A 98 33.73 -24.72 -3.46
C GLU A 98 32.73 -23.58 -3.56
N GLY A 99 33.02 -22.60 -4.41
CA GLY A 99 32.21 -21.40 -4.53
C GLY A 99 32.98 -20.21 -5.10
N THR A 100 32.46 -19.02 -4.86
CA THR A 100 33.08 -17.77 -5.29
C THR A 100 33.41 -16.87 -4.11
N LEU A 101 34.60 -16.28 -4.10
CA LEU A 101 35.05 -15.29 -3.13
C LEU A 101 35.29 -13.96 -3.84
N GLN A 102 34.83 -12.86 -3.24
CA GLN A 102 35.01 -11.52 -3.80
C GLN A 102 35.23 -10.48 -2.71
N ILE A 103 36.02 -9.44 -3.01
CA ILE A 103 36.04 -8.23 -2.19
C ILE A 103 34.65 -7.59 -2.23
N THR A 104 34.20 -7.06 -1.11
CA THR A 104 32.83 -6.56 -0.96
C THR A 104 32.83 -5.35 -0.05
N TYR A 105 32.07 -4.32 -0.44
CA TYR A 105 31.61 -3.30 0.49
C TYR A 105 30.16 -3.57 0.89
N PHE A 106 29.88 -3.31 2.15
CA PHE A 106 28.59 -3.52 2.77
C PHE A 106 28.03 -2.16 3.11
N LYS A 107 26.85 -1.80 2.59
CA LYS A 107 26.21 -0.52 2.90
C LYS A 107 25.09 -0.74 3.91
N TYR A 108 25.12 -0.02 5.03
CA TYR A 108 24.07 -0.12 6.04
C TYR A 108 22.88 0.79 5.68
N ASN A 109 21.68 0.24 5.74
CA ASN A 109 20.44 0.99 5.64
C ASN A 109 19.86 1.18 7.06
N PRO A 110 19.78 2.41 7.58
CA PRO A 110 19.32 2.67 8.94
C PRO A 110 17.81 2.51 9.12
N GLU A 111 17.00 2.56 8.06
CA GLU A 111 15.54 2.41 8.14
C GLU A 111 15.13 0.95 8.28
N THR A 112 15.87 0.06 7.60
CA THR A 112 15.59 -1.39 7.61
C THR A 112 16.52 -2.16 8.55
N GLU A 113 17.52 -1.48 9.11
CA GLU A 113 18.60 -2.04 9.93
C GLU A 113 19.37 -3.19 9.25
N LYS A 114 19.46 -3.18 7.91
CA LYS A 114 20.08 -4.23 7.10
C LYS A 114 21.31 -3.74 6.35
N TRP A 115 22.23 -4.66 6.08
CA TRP A 115 23.39 -4.44 5.22
C TRP A 115 23.14 -4.99 3.82
N SER A 116 23.36 -4.17 2.79
CA SER A 116 23.46 -4.65 1.42
C SER A 116 24.88 -5.20 1.15
N VAL A 117 25.00 -6.13 0.21
CA VAL A 117 26.26 -6.84 -0.12
C VAL A 117 26.64 -6.51 -1.55
N ASN A 118 27.70 -5.72 -1.75
CA ASN A 118 28.09 -5.19 -3.05
C ASN A 118 29.51 -5.63 -3.41
N GLY A 119 29.62 -6.61 -4.32
CA GLY A 119 30.89 -7.15 -4.77
C GLY A 119 31.67 -6.17 -5.65
N VAL A 120 33.00 -6.14 -5.51
CA VAL A 120 33.89 -5.25 -6.25
C VAL A 120 35.08 -6.03 -6.81
N GLY A 121 35.51 -5.68 -8.02
CA GLY A 121 36.63 -6.30 -8.69
C GLY A 121 36.35 -7.72 -9.15
N GLU A 122 37.41 -8.46 -9.47
CA GLU A 122 37.31 -9.82 -9.98
C GLU A 122 36.82 -10.81 -8.91
N THR A 123 36.02 -11.77 -9.34
CA THR A 123 35.55 -12.87 -8.50
C THR A 123 36.51 -14.05 -8.61
N VAL A 124 36.95 -14.57 -7.47
CA VAL A 124 37.81 -15.76 -7.41
C VAL A 124 36.94 -17.01 -7.26
N THR A 125 37.05 -17.93 -8.22
CA THR A 125 36.39 -19.25 -8.15
C THR A 125 37.27 -20.24 -7.40
N LEU A 126 36.74 -20.83 -6.32
CA LEU A 126 37.42 -21.81 -5.48
C LEU A 126 36.95 -23.22 -5.84
N SER A 127 37.92 -24.11 -6.12
CA SER A 127 37.69 -25.53 -6.41
C SER A 127 37.80 -26.38 -5.14
N ASN A 128 37.45 -27.67 -5.23
CA ASN A 128 37.44 -28.59 -4.08
C ASN A 128 38.79 -28.70 -3.33
N ALA A 129 39.93 -28.52 -4.01
CA ALA A 129 41.26 -28.71 -3.42
C ALA A 129 41.53 -27.71 -2.27
N ALA A 130 42.16 -28.16 -1.18
CA ALA A 130 42.52 -27.27 -0.06
C ALA A 130 43.54 -26.20 -0.51
N LEU A 131 43.46 -25.01 0.09
CA LEU A 131 44.50 -23.99 -0.01
C LEU A 131 45.10 -23.82 1.38
N THR A 132 46.33 -24.29 1.57
CA THR A 132 47.02 -24.25 2.87
C THR A 132 47.92 -23.03 3.01
N ASN A 133 48.43 -22.50 1.89
CA ASN A 133 49.15 -21.23 1.86
C ASN A 133 48.15 -20.08 1.78
N CYS A 134 48.45 -18.96 2.42
CA CYS A 134 47.63 -17.77 2.30
C CYS A 134 47.78 -17.14 0.93
N ASN A 135 46.63 -16.86 0.31
CA ASN A 135 46.50 -16.14 -0.94
C ASN A 135 45.88 -14.78 -0.63
N THR A 136 46.04 -13.81 -1.53
CA THR A 136 45.45 -12.49 -1.34
C THR A 136 44.49 -12.20 -2.48
N ILE A 137 43.30 -11.73 -2.14
CA ILE A 137 42.35 -11.13 -3.08
C ILE A 137 42.36 -9.61 -2.85
N SER A 138 42.33 -8.82 -3.92
CA SER A 138 42.37 -7.36 -3.83
C SER A 138 41.45 -6.70 -4.85
N ALA A 139 40.88 -5.56 -4.50
CA ALA A 139 40.11 -4.73 -5.42
C ALA A 139 40.15 -3.26 -5.01
N THR A 140 39.87 -2.38 -5.96
CA THR A 140 39.71 -0.94 -5.73
C THR A 140 38.23 -0.59 -5.77
N ILE A 141 37.71 -0.04 -4.68
CA ILE A 141 36.38 0.55 -4.61
C ILE A 141 36.49 1.98 -5.18
N PRO A 142 35.72 2.35 -6.23
CA PRO A 142 35.81 3.67 -6.85
C PRO A 142 35.50 4.84 -5.89
N ALA A 143 36.04 6.02 -6.21
CA ALA A 143 35.66 7.26 -5.52
C ALA A 143 34.14 7.53 -5.67
N GLY A 144 33.53 8.15 -4.68
CA GLY A 144 32.09 8.41 -4.63
C GLY A 144 31.22 7.23 -4.18
N VAL A 145 31.79 6.03 -4.01
CA VAL A 145 31.04 4.85 -3.51
C VAL A 145 30.97 4.82 -1.99
N ILE A 146 32.11 4.91 -1.30
CA ILE A 146 32.15 4.98 0.17
C ILE A 146 32.09 6.44 0.58
N LEU A 147 30.90 6.91 0.94
CA LEU A 147 30.64 8.30 1.32
C LEU A 147 30.91 8.56 2.82
N PRO A 148 31.45 9.74 3.20
CA PRO A 148 31.76 10.05 4.60
C PRO A 148 30.55 10.10 5.55
N ASP A 149 29.38 10.47 5.03
CA ASP A 149 28.15 10.69 5.82
C ASP A 149 27.28 9.41 5.94
N GLU A 150 27.78 8.27 5.45
CA GLU A 150 27.08 6.99 5.42
C GLU A 150 27.90 5.89 6.10
N ILE A 151 27.23 4.81 6.51
CA ILE A 151 27.87 3.71 7.24
C ILE A 151 28.19 2.56 6.27
N TYR A 152 29.48 2.25 6.19
CA TYR A 152 30.02 1.17 5.34
C TYR A 152 30.84 0.17 6.13
N GLY A 153 30.81 -1.08 5.68
CA GLY A 153 31.75 -2.13 6.05
C GLY A 153 32.53 -2.60 4.83
N VAL A 154 33.76 -3.06 5.01
CA VAL A 154 34.61 -3.52 3.91
C VAL A 154 35.28 -4.85 4.28
N GLY A 155 35.27 -5.80 3.36
CA GLY A 155 35.93 -7.09 3.57
C GLY A 155 35.73 -8.02 2.38
N ALA A 156 35.44 -9.29 2.66
CA ALA A 156 35.25 -10.31 1.64
C ALA A 156 33.99 -11.14 1.89
N TYR A 157 33.34 -11.54 0.80
CA TYR A 157 32.11 -12.32 0.82
C TYR A 157 32.26 -13.59 -0.03
N PHE A 158 31.87 -14.71 0.55
CA PHE A 158 31.93 -16.04 -0.05
C PHE A 158 30.52 -16.59 -0.33
N ARG A 159 30.32 -17.10 -1.55
CA ARG A 159 29.09 -17.80 -1.96
C ARG A 159 29.42 -19.24 -2.32
N ARG A 160 28.85 -20.17 -1.57
CA ARG A 160 29.08 -21.61 -1.71
C ARG A 160 28.36 -22.18 -2.94
N SER A 161 29.06 -23.00 -3.71
CA SER A 161 28.49 -23.87 -4.76
C SER A 161 28.60 -25.36 -4.44
N GLY A 162 29.49 -25.77 -3.53
CA GLY A 162 29.68 -27.17 -3.12
C GLY A 162 28.73 -27.67 -2.03
N THR A 163 28.87 -28.96 -1.69
CA THR A 163 28.01 -29.67 -0.72
C THR A 163 28.71 -30.11 0.58
N THR A 164 30.04 -30.02 0.65
CA THR A 164 30.83 -30.37 1.84
C THR A 164 30.84 -29.26 2.88
N ASN A 165 30.55 -29.57 4.14
CA ASN A 165 30.65 -28.59 5.22
C ASN A 165 32.13 -28.39 5.56
N ALA A 166 32.65 -27.20 5.29
CA ALA A 166 34.06 -26.90 5.45
C ALA A 166 34.27 -25.40 5.68
N ALA A 167 35.42 -25.05 6.25
CA ALA A 167 35.75 -23.68 6.61
C ALA A 167 36.60 -22.96 5.57
N ILE A 168 36.23 -21.71 5.29
CA ILE A 168 37.10 -20.72 4.67
C ILE A 168 37.65 -19.79 5.75
N TYR A 169 38.89 -19.37 5.58
CA TYR A 169 39.61 -18.55 6.53
C TYR A 169 39.98 -17.23 5.86
N LEU A 170 39.75 -16.12 6.56
CA LEU A 170 40.06 -14.76 6.14
C LEU A 170 40.93 -14.11 7.21
N ASP A 171 41.90 -13.33 6.76
CA ASP A 171 42.82 -12.58 7.62
C ASP A 171 43.36 -11.36 6.87
N ASP A 172 44.12 -10.49 7.55
CA ASP A 172 44.79 -9.31 6.98
C ASP A 172 43.91 -8.46 6.05
N ILE A 173 42.74 -8.00 6.55
CA ILE A 173 41.86 -7.07 5.83
C ILE A 173 42.52 -5.69 5.83
N ASN A 174 43.26 -5.37 4.77
CA ASN A 174 43.90 -4.07 4.59
C ASN A 174 42.98 -3.13 3.82
N ILE A 175 42.82 -1.91 4.32
CA ILE A 175 41.96 -0.86 3.79
C ILE A 175 42.80 0.40 3.67
N GLN A 176 43.03 0.85 2.44
CA GLN A 176 43.79 2.06 2.15
C GLN A 176 42.97 2.99 1.25
N GLN A 177 42.47 4.08 1.81
CA GLN A 177 41.84 5.13 1.02
C GLN A 177 42.91 6.03 0.41
N GLU A 178 42.68 6.53 -0.80
CA GLU A 178 43.57 7.51 -1.43
C GLU A 178 43.58 8.82 -0.62
N ASN A 179 44.77 9.36 -0.36
CA ASN A 179 44.91 10.67 0.26
C ASN A 179 44.85 11.74 -0.83
N VAL A 180 43.91 12.68 -0.71
CA VAL A 180 43.83 13.85 -1.57
C VAL A 180 43.99 15.07 -0.69
N THR A 181 44.87 15.99 -1.09
CA THR A 181 45.17 17.22 -0.33
C THR A 181 44.64 18.49 -0.98
N ASP A 182 44.23 18.40 -2.26
CA ASP A 182 43.70 19.52 -3.03
C ASP A 182 42.18 19.40 -3.22
N VAL A 183 41.54 20.53 -3.52
CA VAL A 183 40.16 20.55 -4.05
C VAL A 183 40.14 20.05 -5.49
N PRO A 184 39.01 19.52 -6.01
CA PRO A 184 38.97 19.01 -7.38
C PRO A 184 39.14 20.12 -8.43
N ALA A 185 39.53 19.75 -9.65
CA ALA A 185 39.51 20.66 -10.79
C ALA A 185 38.06 20.97 -11.23
N CYS A 186 37.85 22.10 -11.92
CA CYS A 186 36.54 22.40 -12.50
C CYS A 186 36.17 21.45 -13.65
N THR A 187 34.87 21.23 -13.83
CA THR A 187 34.29 20.60 -15.02
C THR A 187 33.40 21.59 -15.76
N ALA A 188 32.91 21.19 -16.93
CA ALA A 188 31.96 21.97 -17.71
C ALA A 188 30.82 21.07 -18.17
N PHE A 189 29.64 21.66 -18.37
CA PHE A 189 28.52 20.96 -18.98
C PHE A 189 28.88 20.51 -20.40
N THR A 190 28.64 19.25 -20.69
CA THR A 190 28.57 18.73 -22.06
C THR A 190 27.20 19.03 -22.67
N PHE A 191 26.17 19.16 -21.84
CA PHE A 191 24.85 19.67 -22.19
C PHE A 191 24.14 20.28 -20.96
N PRO A 192 23.41 21.40 -21.10
CA PRO A 192 23.37 22.27 -22.28
C PRO A 192 24.71 22.98 -22.51
N GLN A 193 24.98 23.36 -23.76
CA GLN A 193 26.20 24.10 -24.11
C GLN A 193 26.03 25.60 -23.90
N ASN A 194 27.13 26.31 -23.63
CA ASN A 194 27.11 27.75 -23.45
C ASN A 194 26.63 28.48 -24.71
N ASN A 195 25.69 29.40 -24.54
CA ASN A 195 24.92 30.14 -25.54
C ASN A 195 24.02 29.28 -26.45
N ALA A 196 23.70 28.04 -26.06
CA ALA A 196 22.77 27.22 -26.81
C ALA A 196 21.34 27.74 -26.70
N VAL A 197 20.54 27.44 -27.72
CA VAL A 197 19.07 27.49 -27.65
C VAL A 197 18.59 26.05 -27.65
N ILE A 198 17.89 25.65 -26.59
CA ILE A 198 17.35 24.29 -26.41
C ILE A 198 15.83 24.36 -26.20
N SER A 199 15.14 23.23 -26.19
CA SER A 199 13.74 23.19 -25.75
C SER A 199 13.63 23.25 -24.22
N GLY A 200 12.48 23.70 -23.72
CA GLY A 200 12.17 23.64 -22.29
C GLY A 200 11.63 22.27 -21.87
N GLY A 201 11.13 22.19 -20.63
CA GLY A 201 10.71 20.94 -20.00
C GLY A 201 11.85 20.29 -19.21
N ASN A 202 11.84 18.95 -19.14
CA ASN A 202 12.74 18.17 -18.31
C ASN A 202 14.04 17.92 -19.08
N VAL A 203 15.06 18.70 -18.73
CA VAL A 203 16.32 18.73 -19.46
C VAL A 203 17.36 17.94 -18.67
N ASN A 204 17.99 16.94 -19.28
CA ASN A 204 19.09 16.19 -18.68
C ASN A 204 20.41 16.96 -18.81
N PHE A 205 20.84 17.64 -17.75
CA PHE A 205 22.14 18.31 -17.68
C PHE A 205 23.23 17.25 -17.52
N MET A 206 24.29 17.33 -18.32
CA MET A 206 25.40 16.37 -18.33
C MET A 206 26.75 17.07 -18.24
N TRP A 207 27.74 16.43 -17.60
CA TRP A 207 29.13 16.90 -17.55
C TRP A 207 30.12 15.74 -17.50
N ASN A 208 31.40 16.04 -17.68
CA ASN A 208 32.46 15.03 -17.54
C ASN A 208 32.82 14.81 -16.07
N ALA A 209 33.09 13.56 -15.70
CA ALA A 209 33.61 13.22 -14.38
C ALA A 209 34.98 13.86 -14.14
N VAL A 210 35.22 14.35 -12.93
CA VAL A 210 36.50 14.92 -12.49
C VAL A 210 37.19 13.96 -11.52
N SER A 211 38.48 13.70 -11.79
CA SER A 211 39.33 12.97 -10.86
C SER A 211 39.35 13.65 -9.50
N THR A 212 39.13 12.88 -8.43
CA THR A 212 39.01 13.32 -7.02
C THR A 212 37.70 13.99 -6.62
N ALA A 213 36.76 14.24 -7.53
CA ALA A 213 35.43 14.70 -7.14
C ALA A 213 34.61 13.54 -6.55
N VAL A 214 33.95 13.80 -5.42
CA VAL A 214 33.05 12.84 -4.74
C VAL A 214 31.59 13.12 -5.12
N LYS A 215 31.28 14.40 -5.38
CA LYS A 215 29.97 14.88 -5.83
C LYS A 215 30.11 16.20 -6.57
N TYR A 216 29.03 16.67 -7.18
CA TYR A 216 28.94 17.90 -7.95
C TYR A 216 27.80 18.74 -7.42
N LYS A 217 28.07 20.00 -7.07
CA LYS A 217 27.01 20.98 -6.83
C LYS A 217 26.56 21.56 -8.15
N VAL A 218 25.29 21.39 -8.47
CA VAL A 218 24.68 21.93 -9.69
C VAL A 218 23.73 23.04 -9.28
N SER A 219 23.84 24.18 -9.95
CA SER A 219 22.94 25.32 -9.76
C SER A 219 22.39 25.77 -11.10
N VAL A 220 21.09 26.09 -11.15
CA VAL A 220 20.44 26.74 -12.29
C VAL A 220 19.59 27.90 -11.77
N GLY A 221 19.72 29.05 -12.42
CA GLY A 221 18.97 30.25 -12.06
C GLY A 221 18.50 31.05 -13.27
N THR A 222 17.53 31.93 -13.03
CA THR A 222 16.96 32.83 -14.05
C THR A 222 17.82 34.07 -14.32
N ALA A 223 18.83 34.31 -13.48
CA ALA A 223 19.85 35.34 -13.67
C ALA A 223 21.23 34.82 -13.20
N ALA A 224 22.30 35.46 -13.68
CA ALA A 224 23.67 35.08 -13.36
C ALA A 224 23.91 35.04 -11.83
N GLY A 225 24.48 33.94 -11.35
CA GLY A 225 24.77 33.69 -9.94
C GLY A 225 23.56 33.33 -9.07
N LEU A 226 22.35 33.25 -9.62
CA LEU A 226 21.19 32.73 -8.91
C LEU A 226 21.10 31.20 -9.03
N SER A 227 20.33 30.60 -8.12
CA SER A 227 20.04 29.17 -8.09
C SER A 227 18.56 28.92 -7.76
N ASP A 228 17.69 29.80 -8.26
CA ASP A 228 16.25 29.84 -7.99
C ASP A 228 15.44 28.77 -8.75
N VAL A 229 16.04 28.12 -9.76
CA VAL A 229 15.42 27.03 -10.51
C VAL A 229 15.85 25.68 -9.95
N TYR A 230 17.16 25.50 -9.74
CA TYR A 230 17.71 24.27 -9.16
C TYR A 230 18.95 24.58 -8.32
N ALA A 231 19.09 23.91 -7.19
CA ALA A 231 20.28 23.90 -6.36
C ALA A 231 20.41 22.55 -5.66
N GLY A 232 21.38 21.73 -6.07
CA GLY A 232 21.50 20.36 -5.57
C GLY A 232 22.93 19.83 -5.60
N ALA A 233 23.18 18.75 -4.88
CA ALA A 233 24.44 18.02 -4.91
C ALA A 233 24.20 16.60 -5.44
N VAL A 234 24.95 16.20 -6.47
CA VAL A 234 24.73 14.97 -7.24
C VAL A 234 26.02 14.14 -7.25
N VAL A 235 25.95 12.83 -7.05
CA VAL A 235 27.13 11.94 -7.06
C VAL A 235 27.49 11.50 -8.49
N GLY A 236 26.50 11.45 -9.39
CA GLY A 236 26.66 11.14 -10.80
C GLY A 236 27.17 12.31 -11.65
N THR A 237 27.14 12.10 -12.97
CA THR A 237 27.63 13.06 -13.99
C THR A 237 26.50 13.74 -14.77
N ASP A 238 25.27 13.55 -14.31
CA ASP A 238 24.09 14.12 -14.93
C ASP A 238 22.99 14.37 -13.90
N VAL A 239 22.05 15.24 -14.24
CA VAL A 239 20.83 15.50 -13.47
C VAL A 239 19.74 16.08 -14.37
N ASN A 240 18.51 15.59 -14.19
CA ASN A 240 17.32 16.12 -14.84
C ASN A 240 16.81 17.37 -14.11
N ILE A 241 16.56 18.45 -14.87
CA ILE A 241 16.07 19.73 -14.33
C ILE A 241 14.98 20.28 -15.25
N THR A 242 13.82 20.59 -14.67
CA THR A 242 12.69 21.22 -15.35
C THR A 242 12.95 22.70 -15.62
N LEU A 243 12.79 23.12 -16.86
CA LEU A 243 12.96 24.49 -17.33
C LEU A 243 11.68 25.01 -17.98
N GLY A 244 11.36 26.28 -17.75
CA GLY A 244 10.29 26.98 -18.46
C GLY A 244 10.66 27.31 -19.91
N LEU A 245 9.66 27.71 -20.69
CA LEU A 245 9.81 28.07 -22.11
C LEU A 245 10.26 29.52 -22.30
N SER A 246 10.94 29.80 -23.42
CA SER A 246 11.31 31.15 -23.88
C SER A 246 12.06 31.98 -22.83
N GLN A 247 12.88 31.33 -22.01
CA GLN A 247 13.58 31.93 -20.87
C GLN A 247 15.09 31.71 -20.98
N THR A 248 15.86 32.74 -20.65
CA THR A 248 17.32 32.62 -20.50
C THR A 248 17.65 32.13 -19.09
N TYR A 249 18.54 31.14 -19.01
CA TYR A 249 19.01 30.52 -17.78
C TYR A 249 20.53 30.63 -17.66
N TYR A 250 20.99 30.50 -16.42
CA TYR A 250 22.39 30.48 -16.02
C TYR A 250 22.64 29.23 -15.19
N ALA A 251 23.69 28.46 -15.53
CA ALA A 251 23.96 27.20 -14.85
C ALA A 251 25.43 27.05 -14.49
N SER A 252 25.70 26.43 -13.34
CA SER A 252 27.05 26.09 -12.89
C SER A 252 27.11 24.65 -12.38
N VAL A 253 28.26 24.00 -12.58
CA VAL A 253 28.58 22.69 -12.01
C VAL A 253 29.92 22.78 -11.29
N ILE A 254 29.92 22.53 -9.99
CA ILE A 254 31.06 22.70 -9.10
C ILE A 254 31.41 21.35 -8.47
N PRO A 255 32.50 20.70 -8.90
CA PRO A 255 32.99 19.48 -8.28
C PRO A 255 33.41 19.69 -6.81
N VAL A 256 33.12 18.72 -5.94
CA VAL A 256 33.34 18.81 -4.48
C VAL A 256 34.00 17.53 -3.95
N ASN A 257 34.95 17.69 -3.04
CA ASN A 257 35.51 16.61 -2.22
C ASN A 257 35.63 17.03 -0.73
N ALA A 258 36.27 16.21 0.10
CA ALA A 258 36.44 16.48 1.52
C ALA A 258 37.30 17.73 1.84
N ASN A 259 38.15 18.16 0.92
CA ASN A 259 38.98 19.36 1.08
C ASN A 259 38.24 20.65 0.69
N GLY A 260 37.11 20.53 -0.02
CA GLY A 260 36.26 21.67 -0.39
C GLY A 260 35.76 21.61 -1.83
N GLU A 261 35.31 22.77 -2.28
CA GLU A 261 34.72 22.99 -3.60
C GLU A 261 35.77 23.49 -4.58
N ALA A 262 35.69 23.04 -5.83
CA ALA A 262 36.49 23.60 -6.91
C ALA A 262 36.25 25.11 -7.04
N THR A 263 37.32 25.91 -7.10
CA THR A 263 37.22 27.37 -7.21
C THR A 263 37.41 27.83 -8.65
N GLY A 264 36.65 28.84 -9.08
CA GLY A 264 36.81 29.46 -10.40
C GLY A 264 36.13 28.71 -11.55
N CYS A 265 35.14 27.87 -11.25
CA CYS A 265 34.36 27.18 -12.29
C CYS A 265 33.44 28.16 -13.01
N SER A 266 33.35 28.02 -14.34
CA SER A 266 32.59 28.92 -15.19
C SER A 266 31.10 28.64 -15.12
N GLU A 267 30.30 29.71 -15.04
CA GLU A 267 28.86 29.66 -15.28
C GLU A 267 28.60 29.74 -16.79
N ILE A 268 27.68 28.90 -17.28
CA ILE A 268 27.18 28.98 -18.65
C ILE A 268 25.87 29.77 -18.69
N THR A 269 25.55 30.34 -19.84
CA THR A 269 24.23 30.90 -20.14
C THR A 269 23.62 30.16 -21.34
N PHE A 270 22.31 29.94 -21.35
CA PHE A 270 21.60 29.33 -22.47
C PHE A 270 20.13 29.78 -22.45
N THR A 271 19.38 29.53 -23.52
CA THR A 271 17.97 29.96 -23.62
C THR A 271 17.07 28.80 -24.04
N THR A 272 15.88 28.71 -23.48
CA THR A 272 14.84 27.76 -23.94
C THR A 272 14.00 28.38 -25.06
N ASN A 273 13.53 27.59 -26.01
CA ASN A 273 12.61 28.02 -27.08
C ASN A 273 11.14 27.91 -26.61
N ASP A 274 10.17 27.98 -27.53
CA ASP A 274 8.73 27.88 -27.25
C ASP A 274 8.19 26.44 -27.33
N GLN A 275 9.08 25.44 -27.41
CA GLN A 275 8.75 24.02 -27.50
C GLN A 275 9.19 23.29 -26.23
N ILE A 276 8.42 22.27 -25.88
CA ILE A 276 8.78 21.28 -24.86
C ILE A 276 9.25 20.04 -25.59
N ASP A 277 10.48 19.59 -25.31
CA ASP A 277 10.97 18.34 -25.84
C ASP A 277 10.53 17.20 -24.92
N TYR A 278 9.74 16.30 -25.46
CA TYR A 278 9.44 15.02 -24.84
C TYR A 278 10.42 13.98 -25.39
N CYS A 279 10.64 12.89 -24.65
CA CYS A 279 11.40 11.77 -25.16
C CYS A 279 10.84 11.29 -26.51
N HIS A 280 11.64 11.50 -27.56
CA HIS A 280 11.32 11.18 -28.94
C HIS A 280 12.26 10.09 -29.47
N ASN A 281 11.83 9.38 -30.53
CA ASN A 281 12.45 8.17 -31.11
C ASN A 281 12.08 6.84 -30.44
N ILE A 282 10.85 6.70 -29.94
CA ILE A 282 10.36 5.38 -29.51
C ILE A 282 10.31 4.44 -30.71
N THR A 283 11.01 3.33 -30.61
CA THR A 283 11.05 2.28 -31.63
C THR A 283 10.26 1.06 -31.17
N SER A 284 9.94 0.16 -32.11
CA SER A 284 9.39 -1.16 -31.81
C SER A 284 10.34 -2.21 -32.33
N SER A 285 10.79 -3.11 -31.45
CA SER A 285 11.76 -4.15 -31.79
C SER A 285 11.19 -5.26 -32.69
N LEU A 286 9.86 -5.41 -32.72
CA LEU A 286 9.13 -6.34 -33.58
C LEU A 286 7.95 -5.63 -34.27
N LEU A 287 7.16 -6.40 -35.01
CA LEU A 287 6.01 -5.94 -35.78
C LEU A 287 5.03 -5.10 -34.94
N VAL A 288 4.68 -3.92 -35.46
CA VAL A 288 3.79 -2.95 -34.83
C VAL A 288 2.33 -3.33 -35.07
N TYR A 289 1.56 -3.39 -33.98
CA TYR A 289 0.09 -3.45 -34.01
C TYR A 289 -0.43 -2.04 -33.70
N PRO A 290 -1.00 -1.32 -34.69
CA PRO A 290 -1.32 0.09 -34.50
C PRO A 290 -2.57 0.33 -33.66
N ILE A 291 -2.59 1.52 -33.05
CA ILE A 291 -3.79 2.22 -32.60
C ILE A 291 -4.55 2.65 -33.87
N THR A 292 -5.87 2.53 -33.85
CA THR A 292 -6.73 2.79 -35.03
C THR A 292 -7.67 3.96 -34.81
N SER A 293 -8.03 4.26 -33.56
CA SER A 293 -8.75 5.49 -33.25
C SER A 293 -8.66 5.85 -31.78
N VAL A 294 -8.73 7.15 -31.52
CA VAL A 294 -8.76 7.75 -30.18
C VAL A 294 -9.96 8.68 -30.12
N SER A 295 -10.89 8.41 -29.20
CA SER A 295 -12.11 9.20 -28.99
C SER A 295 -12.15 9.74 -27.56
N LEU A 296 -12.29 11.05 -27.45
CA LEU A 296 -12.30 11.79 -26.19
C LEU A 296 -13.16 13.05 -26.34
N ALA A 297 -13.93 13.40 -25.31
CA ALA A 297 -14.74 14.62 -25.27
C ALA A 297 -15.67 14.81 -26.51
N GLY A 298 -16.21 13.71 -27.04
CA GLY A 298 -17.08 13.72 -28.22
C GLY A 298 -16.39 13.92 -29.56
N LYS A 299 -15.05 14.02 -29.59
CA LYS A 299 -14.24 14.08 -30.80
C LYS A 299 -13.50 12.75 -31.01
N THR A 300 -13.31 12.35 -32.27
CA THR A 300 -12.57 11.12 -32.63
C THR A 300 -11.50 11.41 -33.66
N HIS A 301 -10.28 10.95 -33.38
CA HIS A 301 -9.19 10.82 -34.33
C HIS A 301 -9.14 9.38 -34.87
N THR A 302 -8.80 9.20 -36.15
CA THR A 302 -8.69 7.88 -36.78
C THR A 302 -7.31 7.74 -37.42
N SER A 303 -6.59 6.71 -37.01
CA SER A 303 -5.25 6.35 -37.47
C SER A 303 -5.31 5.18 -38.47
N VAL A 304 -4.21 4.92 -39.17
CA VAL A 304 -4.14 3.83 -40.16
C VAL A 304 -4.06 2.48 -39.44
N ALA A 305 -5.01 1.57 -39.72
CA ALA A 305 -5.11 0.26 -39.07
C ALA A 305 -4.21 -0.84 -39.69
N GLU A 306 -3.11 -0.46 -40.35
CA GLU A 306 -2.23 -1.40 -41.05
C GLU A 306 -1.09 -1.91 -40.16
N THR A 307 -1.04 -3.24 -39.95
CA THR A 307 0.04 -3.88 -39.20
C THR A 307 1.40 -3.59 -39.84
N GLY A 308 2.36 -3.10 -39.07
CA GLY A 308 3.64 -2.57 -39.56
C GLY A 308 3.70 -1.06 -39.73
N ALA A 309 2.71 -0.32 -39.22
CA ALA A 309 2.76 1.13 -39.05
C ALA A 309 4.00 1.61 -38.26
N PRO A 310 4.38 2.90 -38.35
CA PRO A 310 5.45 3.46 -37.53
C PRO A 310 5.22 3.21 -36.04
N ALA A 311 6.28 2.88 -35.29
CA ALA A 311 6.19 2.66 -33.85
C ALA A 311 5.84 3.94 -33.07
N TYR A 312 6.09 5.11 -33.66
CA TYR A 312 5.75 6.41 -33.11
C TYR A 312 5.08 7.28 -34.18
N GLU A 313 3.98 7.92 -33.82
CA GLU A 313 3.31 8.93 -34.65
C GLU A 313 2.96 10.17 -33.82
N ASP A 314 3.30 11.36 -34.33
CA ASP A 314 2.93 12.63 -33.70
C ASP A 314 1.66 13.20 -34.33
N PHE A 315 0.58 13.17 -33.55
CA PHE A 315 -0.70 13.80 -33.86
C PHE A 315 -0.96 15.01 -32.97
N SER A 316 0.09 15.70 -32.51
CA SER A 316 0.05 16.99 -31.78
C SER A 316 -0.95 18.00 -32.36
N ALA A 317 -1.11 18.04 -33.68
CA ALA A 317 -2.05 18.93 -34.36
C ALA A 317 -3.54 18.58 -34.10
N THR A 318 -3.83 17.37 -33.62
CA THR A 318 -5.16 16.95 -33.19
C THR A 318 -5.39 17.37 -31.75
N VAL A 319 -6.27 18.35 -31.57
CA VAL A 319 -6.60 18.93 -30.27
C VAL A 319 -7.92 18.36 -29.74
N PHE A 320 -7.93 17.88 -28.50
CA PHE A 320 -9.15 17.54 -27.75
C PHE A 320 -9.44 18.63 -26.72
N ASP A 321 -10.63 19.23 -26.79
CA ASP A 321 -11.05 20.28 -25.85
C ASP A 321 -11.58 19.65 -24.56
N VAL A 322 -10.98 20.03 -23.43
CA VAL A 322 -11.32 19.50 -22.11
C VAL A 322 -11.44 20.62 -21.09
N THR A 323 -12.23 20.38 -20.05
CA THR A 323 -12.46 21.34 -18.97
C THR A 323 -11.83 20.84 -17.68
N ALA A 324 -11.08 21.70 -16.99
CA ALA A 324 -10.47 21.42 -15.70
C ALA A 324 -11.48 20.82 -14.72
N GLY A 325 -11.08 19.76 -14.02
CA GLY A 325 -11.92 19.07 -13.06
C GLY A 325 -12.99 18.12 -13.62
N SER A 326 -13.24 18.16 -14.94
CA SER A 326 -14.20 17.25 -15.56
C SER A 326 -13.62 15.84 -15.71
N VAL A 327 -14.50 14.84 -15.86
CA VAL A 327 -14.12 13.47 -16.19
C VAL A 327 -14.69 13.13 -17.55
N TYR A 328 -13.83 12.63 -18.45
CA TYR A 328 -14.21 12.24 -19.79
C TYR A 328 -13.98 10.75 -20.02
N ASP A 329 -14.91 10.11 -20.73
CA ASP A 329 -14.69 8.76 -21.24
C ASP A 329 -13.75 8.80 -22.44
N LEU A 330 -12.55 8.24 -22.26
CA LEU A 330 -11.58 7.97 -23.31
C LEU A 330 -11.84 6.58 -23.89
N THR A 331 -12.04 6.49 -25.20
CA THR A 331 -12.11 5.21 -25.92
C THR A 331 -11.00 5.13 -26.95
N VAL A 332 -10.20 4.06 -26.88
CA VAL A 332 -9.11 3.79 -27.82
C VAL A 332 -9.35 2.44 -28.48
N LEU A 333 -9.26 2.40 -29.81
CA LEU A 333 -9.31 1.17 -30.60
C LEU A 333 -7.91 0.87 -31.12
N ALA A 334 -7.51 -0.40 -31.09
CA ALA A 334 -6.22 -0.84 -31.59
C ALA A 334 -6.30 -2.26 -32.17
N THR A 335 -5.40 -2.59 -33.11
CA THR A 335 -5.36 -3.94 -33.71
C THR A 335 -4.77 -4.97 -32.74
N GLY A 336 -5.19 -6.23 -32.85
CA GLY A 336 -4.69 -7.36 -32.06
C GLY A 336 -4.33 -8.57 -32.90
N LEU A 337 -3.74 -9.59 -32.27
CA LEU A 337 -3.44 -10.86 -32.93
C LEU A 337 -3.87 -12.05 -32.08
N GLY A 338 -4.79 -12.87 -32.61
CA GLY A 338 -5.16 -14.16 -32.01
C GLY A 338 -5.50 -14.01 -30.54
N SER A 339 -4.94 -14.90 -29.70
CA SER A 339 -5.09 -14.92 -28.23
C SER A 339 -4.00 -14.13 -27.49
N ASN A 340 -3.26 -13.25 -28.17
CA ASN A 340 -2.24 -12.43 -27.54
C ASN A 340 -2.87 -11.38 -26.63
N ARG A 341 -2.14 -10.95 -25.61
CA ARG A 341 -2.60 -9.93 -24.69
C ARG A 341 -1.91 -8.61 -24.99
N PHE A 342 -2.66 -7.53 -24.85
CA PHE A 342 -2.15 -6.19 -25.04
C PHE A 342 -2.55 -5.30 -23.86
N GLY A 343 -1.67 -4.35 -23.55
CA GLY A 343 -1.93 -3.31 -22.57
C GLY A 343 -1.87 -1.93 -23.22
N MET A 344 -2.48 -0.96 -22.56
CA MET A 344 -2.45 0.44 -22.94
C MET A 344 -2.18 1.30 -21.71
N THR A 345 -1.41 2.36 -21.89
CA THR A 345 -1.19 3.38 -20.86
C THR A 345 -1.24 4.75 -21.50
N VAL A 346 -1.95 5.65 -20.83
CA VAL A 346 -2.14 7.03 -21.27
C VAL A 346 -1.37 7.91 -20.31
N PHE A 347 -0.55 8.78 -20.85
CA PHE A 347 0.27 9.73 -20.13
C PHE A 347 -0.19 11.13 -20.51
N VAL A 348 -0.29 12.04 -19.55
CA VAL A 348 -0.62 13.45 -19.81
C VAL A 348 0.29 14.33 -18.97
N ASP A 349 1.11 15.12 -19.62
CA ASP A 349 1.92 16.15 -19.00
C ASP A 349 0.99 17.32 -18.64
N TRP A 350 0.56 17.37 -17.37
CA TRP A 350 -0.37 18.35 -16.84
C TRP A 350 0.32 19.64 -16.42
N ASN A 351 1.59 19.57 -16.04
CA ASN A 351 2.34 20.71 -15.53
C ASN A 351 3.20 21.40 -16.61
N ASN A 352 3.25 20.84 -17.83
CA ASN A 352 4.06 21.25 -18.96
C ASN A 352 5.57 21.22 -18.66
N ASP A 353 6.02 20.20 -17.94
CA ASP A 353 7.42 20.02 -17.57
C ASP A 353 8.18 19.08 -18.50
N GLY A 354 7.56 18.51 -19.54
CA GLY A 354 8.27 17.69 -20.53
C GLY A 354 8.54 16.26 -20.11
N ASP A 355 8.11 15.83 -18.92
CA ASP A 355 8.02 14.42 -18.56
C ASP A 355 6.56 14.01 -18.27
N PHE A 356 6.38 12.78 -17.78
CA PHE A 356 5.06 12.24 -17.43
C PHE A 356 5.11 11.49 -16.09
N ASP A 357 6.14 11.76 -15.27
CA ASP A 357 6.45 10.97 -14.08
C ASP A 357 5.69 11.49 -12.83
N ASP A 358 5.01 12.61 -13.00
CA ASP A 358 4.29 13.30 -11.93
C ASP A 358 3.02 12.57 -11.48
N ALA A 359 2.67 12.79 -10.22
CA ALA A 359 1.51 12.16 -9.61
C ALA A 359 0.21 12.61 -10.30
N GLY A 360 -0.48 11.66 -10.95
CA GLY A 360 -1.73 11.92 -11.66
C GLY A 360 -1.56 12.14 -13.16
N GLU A 361 -0.34 12.05 -13.69
CA GLU A 361 -0.07 12.14 -15.13
C GLU A 361 -0.22 10.80 -15.85
N ILE A 362 -0.32 9.69 -15.11
CA ILE A 362 -0.41 8.34 -15.67
C ILE A 362 -1.79 7.73 -15.41
N TYR A 363 -2.48 7.37 -16.49
CA TYR A 363 -3.80 6.75 -16.48
C TYR A 363 -3.69 5.34 -17.06
N TYR A 364 -3.71 4.35 -16.17
CA TYR A 364 -3.64 2.93 -16.53
C TYR A 364 -5.02 2.35 -16.82
N GLN A 365 -5.12 1.50 -17.84
CA GLN A 365 -6.18 0.50 -17.88
C GLN A 365 -5.73 -0.74 -17.09
N ARG A 366 -6.38 -1.02 -15.96
CA ARG A 366 -6.07 -2.18 -15.09
C ARG A 366 -6.47 -3.53 -15.71
N ASP A 367 -7.47 -3.53 -16.59
CA ASP A 367 -7.97 -4.74 -17.23
C ASP A 367 -7.17 -5.03 -18.51
N LEU A 368 -6.17 -5.89 -18.36
CA LEU A 368 -5.37 -6.41 -19.45
C LEU A 368 -6.27 -7.22 -20.41
N LEU A 369 -6.38 -6.77 -21.66
CA LEU A 369 -7.28 -7.40 -22.62
C LEU A 369 -6.60 -8.59 -23.28
N LEU A 370 -7.19 -9.78 -23.11
CA LEU A 370 -6.99 -10.89 -24.02
C LEU A 370 -7.58 -10.48 -25.38
N SER A 371 -6.75 -10.39 -26.41
CA SER A 371 -7.23 -10.25 -27.77
C SER A 371 -8.14 -11.45 -28.05
N ALA A 372 -9.43 -11.20 -28.22
CA ALA A 372 -10.40 -12.18 -28.71
C ALA A 372 -10.92 -11.77 -30.10
N ALA A 373 -10.53 -10.59 -30.58
CA ALA A 373 -11.02 -9.94 -31.79
C ALA A 373 -9.86 -9.39 -32.63
N THR A 374 -10.15 -9.04 -33.89
CA THR A 374 -9.22 -8.32 -34.77
C THR A 374 -8.94 -6.89 -34.27
N LEU A 375 -9.81 -6.36 -33.39
CA LEU A 375 -9.77 -5.02 -32.84
C LEU A 375 -10.05 -5.05 -31.33
N ASN A 376 -9.12 -4.53 -30.54
CA ASN A 376 -9.23 -4.36 -29.10
C ASN A 376 -9.84 -2.98 -28.79
N THR A 377 -10.74 -2.93 -27.80
CA THR A 377 -11.37 -1.67 -27.33
C THR A 377 -10.94 -1.40 -25.90
N PHE A 378 -10.20 -0.33 -25.71
CA PHE A 378 -9.76 0.17 -24.41
C PHE A 378 -10.66 1.35 -24.00
N LYS A 379 -11.05 1.37 -22.73
CA LYS A 379 -11.87 2.43 -22.14
C LYS A 379 -11.23 2.87 -20.83
N ALA A 380 -11.06 4.17 -20.68
CA ALA A 380 -10.54 4.78 -19.47
C ALA A 380 -11.33 6.04 -19.13
N ALA A 381 -11.51 6.31 -17.84
CA ALA A 381 -12.00 7.60 -17.38
C ALA A 381 -10.80 8.56 -17.22
N LEU A 382 -10.67 9.52 -18.13
CA LEU A 382 -9.64 10.56 -18.05
C LEU A 382 -10.16 11.69 -17.16
N ARG A 383 -9.62 11.77 -15.94
CA ARG A 383 -9.94 12.83 -14.96
C ARG A 383 -9.00 14.00 -15.17
N ILE A 384 -9.53 15.18 -15.52
CA ILE A 384 -8.73 16.38 -15.69
C ILE A 384 -8.47 17.00 -14.31
N PRO A 385 -7.21 17.28 -13.89
CA PRO A 385 -6.96 17.85 -12.57
C PRO A 385 -7.67 19.20 -12.38
N GLU A 386 -8.14 19.49 -11.15
CA GLU A 386 -8.90 20.72 -10.87
C GLU A 386 -8.03 21.98 -10.97
N ASN A 387 -6.77 21.87 -10.56
CA ASN A 387 -5.80 22.97 -10.51
C ASN A 387 -4.86 23.01 -11.72
N VAL A 388 -5.18 22.27 -12.79
CA VAL A 388 -4.38 22.28 -14.01
C VAL A 388 -4.38 23.69 -14.63
N SER A 389 -3.23 24.11 -15.13
CA SER A 389 -3.12 25.39 -15.84
C SER A 389 -3.89 25.34 -17.16
N THR A 390 -4.55 26.44 -17.54
CA THR A 390 -5.19 26.56 -18.86
C THR A 390 -4.16 26.44 -19.99
N GLY A 391 -4.64 26.09 -21.18
CA GLY A 391 -3.82 26.00 -22.39
C GLY A 391 -3.53 24.56 -22.78
N THR A 392 -2.56 24.39 -23.67
CA THR A 392 -2.25 23.07 -24.25
C THR A 392 -1.48 22.19 -23.27
N LYS A 393 -1.77 20.89 -23.31
CA LYS A 393 -1.10 19.81 -22.57
C LYS A 393 -0.80 18.65 -23.53
N ARG A 394 0.33 17.98 -23.35
CA ARG A 394 0.70 16.82 -24.16
C ARG A 394 0.04 15.57 -23.61
N MET A 395 -0.70 14.85 -24.44
CA MET A 395 -1.18 13.50 -24.13
C MET A 395 -0.41 12.50 -25.00
N ARG A 396 0.06 11.41 -24.40
CA ARG A 396 0.73 10.29 -25.05
C ARG A 396 -0.01 9.01 -24.77
N ILE A 397 -0.27 8.20 -25.79
CA ILE A 397 -0.93 6.91 -25.66
C ILE A 397 0.04 5.83 -26.13
N LYS A 398 0.42 4.93 -25.23
CA LYS A 398 1.25 3.76 -25.54
C LYS A 398 0.41 2.51 -25.54
N TYR A 399 0.57 1.69 -26.58
CA TYR A 399 -0.11 0.41 -26.75
C TYR A 399 0.91 -0.67 -27.10
N ASN A 400 1.04 -1.74 -26.30
CA ASN A 400 2.05 -2.79 -26.50
C ASN A 400 1.48 -4.16 -26.21
N PHE A 401 2.08 -5.18 -26.86
CA PHE A 401 1.94 -6.56 -26.39
C PHE A 401 2.37 -6.68 -24.93
N ASN A 402 1.58 -7.41 -24.15
CA ASN A 402 1.84 -7.66 -22.75
C ASN A 402 1.69 -9.15 -22.43
N SER A 403 2.81 -9.84 -22.23
CA SER A 403 2.84 -11.27 -21.91
C SER A 403 2.36 -11.60 -20.49
N SER A 404 2.46 -10.67 -19.54
CA SER A 404 2.09 -10.90 -18.14
C SER A 404 0.57 -10.96 -17.98
N SER A 405 0.08 -11.81 -17.06
CA SER A 405 -1.35 -11.95 -16.76
C SER A 405 -1.90 -10.88 -15.80
N THR A 406 -1.02 -10.30 -14.98
CA THR A 406 -1.38 -9.50 -13.80
C THR A 406 -0.71 -8.14 -13.72
N GLN A 407 0.30 -7.86 -14.57
CA GLN A 407 1.11 -6.64 -14.51
C GLN A 407 1.38 -6.07 -15.91
N LEU A 408 1.67 -4.78 -15.98
CA LEU A 408 2.18 -4.14 -17.20
C LEU A 408 3.67 -4.47 -17.39
N VAL A 409 4.11 -4.50 -18.64
CA VAL A 409 5.53 -4.58 -18.99
C VAL A 409 6.15 -3.18 -18.93
N ASP A 410 7.47 -3.11 -18.74
CA ASP A 410 8.22 -1.85 -18.60
C ASP A 410 7.93 -0.84 -19.73
N ALA A 411 7.77 -1.34 -20.96
CA ALA A 411 7.42 -0.52 -22.13
C ALA A 411 6.10 0.26 -22.00
N LEU A 412 5.20 -0.18 -21.13
CA LEU A 412 3.93 0.49 -20.84
C LEU A 412 3.94 1.28 -19.53
N THR A 413 4.93 1.08 -18.66
CA THR A 413 5.05 1.84 -17.41
C THR A 413 5.93 3.07 -17.56
N ASP A 414 6.90 3.03 -18.48
CA ASP A 414 7.78 4.15 -18.79
C ASP A 414 7.30 4.87 -20.07
N PRO A 415 7.01 6.18 -20.02
CA PRO A 415 6.51 6.96 -21.17
C PRO A 415 7.53 7.05 -22.33
N CYS A 416 8.80 6.80 -22.05
CA CYS A 416 9.95 6.97 -22.93
C CYS A 416 10.57 5.65 -23.40
N ALA A 417 10.26 4.52 -22.74
CA ALA A 417 10.81 3.22 -23.10
C ALA A 417 10.41 2.76 -24.52
N ASP A 418 11.32 2.07 -25.19
CA ASP A 418 11.07 1.39 -26.46
C ASP A 418 10.02 0.26 -26.33
N MET A 419 9.32 0.00 -27.43
CA MET A 419 8.23 -0.96 -27.51
C MET A 419 8.69 -2.32 -28.05
N THR A 420 7.89 -3.36 -27.80
CA THR A 420 8.13 -4.70 -28.37
C THR A 420 7.30 -4.94 -29.61
N ASN A 421 5.97 -4.90 -29.48
CA ASN A 421 5.00 -5.10 -30.54
C ASN A 421 3.87 -4.08 -30.35
N GLY A 422 4.18 -2.81 -30.60
CA GLY A 422 3.33 -1.74 -30.13
C GLY A 422 3.57 -0.42 -30.84
N GLN A 423 2.72 0.54 -30.50
CA GLN A 423 2.74 1.88 -31.06
C GLN A 423 2.57 2.92 -29.95
N THR A 424 3.15 4.09 -30.18
CA THR A 424 2.95 5.30 -29.40
C THR A 424 2.37 6.39 -30.28
N GLU A 425 1.31 7.04 -29.82
CA GLU A 425 0.71 8.20 -30.48
C GLU A 425 0.64 9.40 -29.52
N ASP A 426 1.06 10.57 -29.99
CA ASP A 426 0.99 11.82 -29.22
C ASP A 426 -0.12 12.75 -29.72
N PHE A 427 -0.81 13.42 -28.80
CA PHE A 427 -1.95 14.32 -29.05
C PHE A 427 -1.86 15.58 -28.17
N THR A 428 -2.70 16.58 -28.47
CA THR A 428 -2.83 17.78 -27.64
C THR A 428 -4.18 17.81 -26.92
N LEU A 429 -4.18 18.10 -25.63
CA LEU A 429 -5.37 18.53 -24.89
C LEU A 429 -5.38 20.05 -24.78
N SER A 430 -6.49 20.69 -25.11
CA SER A 430 -6.72 22.11 -24.88
C SER A 430 -7.56 22.28 -23.63
N VAL A 431 -6.93 22.70 -22.54
CA VAL A 431 -7.57 22.79 -21.24
C VAL A 431 -8.13 24.19 -20.99
N THR A 432 -9.42 24.23 -20.65
CA THR A 432 -10.13 25.44 -20.21
C THR A 432 -10.60 25.30 -18.76
N ILE A 433 -10.84 26.41 -18.07
CA ILE A 433 -11.41 26.41 -16.71
C ILE A 433 -12.88 26.87 -16.81
N PRO A 434 -13.83 26.25 -16.06
CA PRO A 434 -15.20 26.75 -16.00
C PRO A 434 -15.27 28.22 -15.57
N THR A 435 -16.12 29.03 -16.21
CA THR A 435 -16.32 30.44 -15.84
C THR A 435 -17.51 30.68 -14.92
N ASP A 436 -18.42 29.71 -14.85
CA ASP A 436 -19.68 29.81 -14.12
C ASP A 436 -19.89 28.57 -13.24
N VAL A 437 -20.69 28.74 -12.18
CA VAL A 437 -21.15 27.61 -11.36
C VAL A 437 -22.05 26.69 -12.19
N PRO A 438 -22.14 25.38 -11.86
CA PRO A 438 -22.97 24.46 -12.60
C PRO A 438 -24.47 24.78 -12.49
N ALA A 439 -25.27 24.26 -13.41
CA ALA A 439 -26.73 24.26 -13.29
C ALA A 439 -27.19 23.27 -12.21
N CYS A 440 -28.40 23.44 -11.67
CA CYS A 440 -28.99 22.46 -10.76
C CYS A 440 -29.36 21.15 -11.48
N THR A 441 -29.23 20.03 -10.76
CA THR A 441 -29.68 18.72 -11.23
C THR A 441 -31.13 18.42 -10.82
N THR A 442 -31.72 17.39 -11.41
CA THR A 442 -33.04 16.85 -11.04
C THR A 442 -32.86 15.47 -10.40
N ILE A 443 -33.42 15.28 -9.21
CA ILE A 443 -33.52 13.95 -8.57
C ILE A 443 -34.60 13.15 -9.31
N ASN A 444 -34.21 12.01 -9.89
CA ASN A 444 -35.09 11.16 -10.68
C ASN A 444 -35.60 9.93 -9.90
N ASP A 445 -34.89 9.54 -8.82
CA ASP A 445 -35.33 8.54 -7.85
C ASP A 445 -34.79 8.92 -6.46
N PRO A 446 -35.60 9.10 -5.41
CA PRO A 446 -37.05 8.99 -5.41
C PRO A 446 -37.74 10.06 -6.24
N ILE A 447 -38.88 9.70 -6.82
CA ILE A 447 -39.82 10.67 -7.38
C ILE A 447 -40.44 11.46 -6.21
N ALA A 448 -40.67 12.76 -6.41
CA ALA A 448 -41.34 13.61 -5.42
C ALA A 448 -42.68 13.01 -4.95
N GLU A 449 -42.89 13.06 -3.63
CA GLU A 449 -44.01 12.49 -2.87
C GLU A 449 -44.15 10.95 -2.98
N SER A 450 -43.09 10.24 -3.39
CA SER A 450 -43.05 8.77 -3.35
C SER A 450 -43.22 8.24 -1.93
N VAL A 451 -43.92 7.12 -1.77
CA VAL A 451 -44.09 6.38 -0.50
C VAL A 451 -43.54 4.95 -0.58
N ILE A 452 -42.87 4.61 -1.67
CA ILE A 452 -42.36 3.26 -1.96
C ILE A 452 -40.83 3.22 -2.07
N PHE A 453 -40.15 4.33 -1.83
CA PHE A 453 -38.68 4.37 -1.90
C PHE A 453 -38.09 3.58 -0.73
N PRO A 454 -37.28 2.52 -0.97
CA PRO A 454 -36.77 1.68 0.10
C PRO A 454 -35.96 2.47 1.13
N ALA A 455 -36.00 2.04 2.40
CA ALA A 455 -35.21 2.68 3.45
C ALA A 455 -33.68 2.62 3.20
N ASN A 456 -33.24 1.60 2.46
CA ASN A 456 -31.86 1.43 1.97
C ASN A 456 -31.73 1.80 0.47
N GLY A 457 -32.64 2.63 -0.04
CA GLY A 457 -32.73 2.95 -1.46
C GLY A 457 -31.54 3.76 -1.96
N VAL A 458 -31.23 3.61 -3.25
CA VAL A 458 -30.20 4.39 -3.94
C VAL A 458 -30.86 5.60 -4.59
N MET A 459 -30.64 6.78 -4.03
CA MET A 459 -31.09 8.04 -4.63
C MET A 459 -30.25 8.35 -5.87
N LYS A 460 -30.88 8.82 -6.95
CA LYS A 460 -30.28 9.08 -8.26
C LYS A 460 -30.74 10.42 -8.83
N TRP A 461 -29.88 11.04 -9.64
CA TRP A 461 -30.15 12.32 -10.31
C TRP A 461 -29.48 12.38 -11.69
N ASP A 462 -29.80 13.42 -12.44
CA ASP A 462 -29.26 13.63 -13.78
C ASP A 462 -27.82 14.19 -13.74
N ALA A 463 -26.96 13.75 -14.65
CA ALA A 463 -25.62 14.33 -14.78
C ALA A 463 -25.71 15.78 -15.30
N VAL A 464 -24.92 16.69 -14.69
CA VAL A 464 -24.82 18.09 -15.12
C VAL A 464 -23.42 18.33 -15.71
N PRO A 465 -23.28 18.99 -16.88
CA PRO A 465 -21.98 19.36 -17.41
C PRO A 465 -21.20 20.33 -16.51
N ASN A 466 -19.87 20.36 -16.63
CA ASN A 466 -18.98 21.25 -15.89
C ASN A 466 -19.04 21.11 -14.35
N THR A 467 -19.41 19.93 -13.84
CA THR A 467 -19.41 19.62 -12.40
C THR A 467 -18.23 18.76 -11.99
N LEU A 468 -17.65 19.05 -10.82
CA LEU A 468 -16.69 18.18 -10.13
C LEU A 468 -17.38 17.07 -9.34
N GLY A 469 -18.59 17.34 -8.84
CA GLY A 469 -19.36 16.42 -8.03
C GLY A 469 -20.63 17.06 -7.51
N TYR A 470 -21.25 16.38 -6.55
CA TYR A 470 -22.57 16.70 -6.02
C TYR A 470 -22.57 16.70 -4.50
N LYS A 471 -23.06 17.77 -3.88
CA LYS A 471 -23.32 17.87 -2.45
C LYS A 471 -24.73 17.40 -2.15
N ILE A 472 -24.85 16.43 -1.26
CA ILE A 472 -26.11 15.79 -0.90
C ILE A 472 -26.61 16.33 0.43
N TYR A 473 -27.89 16.71 0.47
CA TYR A 473 -28.58 17.17 1.66
C TYR A 473 -29.87 16.37 1.85
N VAL A 474 -30.05 15.74 3.00
CA VAL A 474 -31.26 15.01 3.37
C VAL A 474 -31.62 15.33 4.82
N GLY A 475 -32.88 15.65 5.07
CA GLY A 475 -33.39 15.93 6.41
C GLY A 475 -34.82 15.45 6.65
N THR A 476 -35.24 15.42 7.92
CA THR A 476 -36.59 15.02 8.33
C THR A 476 -37.60 16.18 8.33
N THR A 477 -37.12 17.40 8.06
CA THR A 477 -37.93 18.63 7.94
C THR A 477 -37.54 19.41 6.68
N PRO A 478 -38.42 20.27 6.12
CA PRO A 478 -38.08 21.11 4.98
C PRO A 478 -36.83 21.96 5.24
N GLY A 479 -35.86 21.93 4.33
CA GLY A 479 -34.54 22.57 4.49
C GLY A 479 -33.61 21.92 5.53
N GLY A 480 -34.04 20.85 6.20
CA GLY A 480 -33.23 20.12 7.17
C GLY A 480 -32.09 19.31 6.53
N THR A 481 -31.06 19.04 7.31
CA THR A 481 -29.86 18.28 6.89
C THR A 481 -29.43 17.28 7.97
N ASP A 482 -30.37 16.83 8.81
CA ASP A 482 -30.11 15.98 9.97
C ASP A 482 -29.78 14.52 9.61
N VAL A 483 -29.99 14.11 8.35
CA VAL A 483 -29.68 12.76 7.85
C VAL A 483 -28.38 12.77 7.05
N VAL A 484 -28.29 13.66 6.05
CA VAL A 484 -27.09 13.86 5.23
C VAL A 484 -26.86 15.37 5.09
N ASN A 485 -25.62 15.83 5.35
CA ASN A 485 -25.30 17.26 5.34
C ASN A 485 -24.06 17.57 4.51
N GLY A 486 -24.26 17.90 3.24
CA GLY A 486 -23.19 18.36 2.36
C GLY A 486 -22.19 17.29 1.97
N THR A 487 -22.54 16.00 2.11
CA THR A 487 -21.69 14.90 1.67
C THR A 487 -21.46 15.00 0.17
N THR A 488 -20.21 14.98 -0.27
CA THR A 488 -19.84 15.08 -1.68
C THR A 488 -19.68 13.72 -2.31
N VAL A 489 -20.30 13.50 -3.47
CA VAL A 489 -20.08 12.30 -4.30
C VAL A 489 -19.73 12.70 -5.75
N PRO A 490 -18.82 11.97 -6.42
CA PRO A 490 -18.49 12.24 -7.83
C PRO A 490 -19.53 11.67 -8.79
N ASP A 491 -20.25 10.64 -8.36
CA ASP A 491 -21.23 9.92 -9.18
C ASP A 491 -22.64 10.54 -9.07
N THR A 492 -23.56 10.09 -9.92
CA THR A 492 -24.95 10.57 -9.96
C THR A 492 -25.91 9.76 -9.07
N SER A 493 -25.38 9.14 -8.01
CA SER A 493 -26.19 8.33 -7.09
C SER A 493 -25.57 8.20 -5.70
N VAL A 494 -26.41 7.93 -4.69
CA VAL A 494 -25.98 7.65 -3.32
C VAL A 494 -26.93 6.66 -2.62
N LYS A 495 -26.38 5.62 -1.97
CA LYS A 495 -27.15 4.72 -1.08
C LYS A 495 -27.51 5.51 0.18
N LEU A 496 -28.80 5.57 0.51
CA LEU A 496 -29.29 6.22 1.73
C LEU A 496 -29.64 5.17 2.77
N MET A 497 -29.53 5.55 4.04
CA MET A 497 -29.93 4.74 5.19
C MET A 497 -30.99 5.52 5.97
N LEU A 498 -32.25 5.14 5.79
CA LEU A 498 -33.42 5.86 6.25
C LEU A 498 -34.22 5.02 7.26
N VAL A 499 -35.09 5.68 8.00
CA VAL A 499 -36.03 5.02 8.91
C VAL A 499 -37.32 4.73 8.14
N PRO A 500 -37.77 3.47 8.05
CA PRO A 500 -39.03 3.12 7.39
C PRO A 500 -40.23 3.91 7.95
N GLY A 501 -41.09 4.40 7.07
CA GLY A 501 -42.29 5.18 7.39
C GLY A 501 -42.05 6.67 7.67
N GLN A 502 -40.80 7.13 7.72
CA GLN A 502 -40.46 8.53 7.95
C GLN A 502 -40.47 9.33 6.64
N LYS A 503 -40.99 10.57 6.69
CA LYS A 503 -40.92 11.53 5.58
C LYS A 503 -39.59 12.29 5.62
N TYR A 504 -38.96 12.44 4.45
CA TYR A 504 -37.67 13.09 4.24
C TYR A 504 -37.76 14.18 3.16
N TYR A 505 -36.83 15.12 3.21
CA TYR A 505 -36.63 16.20 2.26
C TYR A 505 -35.20 16.11 1.74
N ALA A 506 -35.01 16.03 0.43
CA ALA A 506 -33.71 15.85 -0.20
C ALA A 506 -33.41 16.92 -1.25
N LYS A 507 -32.15 17.35 -1.31
CA LYS A 507 -31.62 18.32 -2.27
C LYS A 507 -30.22 17.89 -2.70
N VAL A 508 -29.95 17.98 -4.00
CA VAL A 508 -28.63 17.74 -4.59
C VAL A 508 -28.13 19.05 -5.19
N VAL A 509 -26.92 19.45 -4.80
CA VAL A 509 -26.27 20.68 -5.26
C VAL A 509 -25.00 20.31 -6.02
N PRO A 510 -24.99 20.36 -7.36
CA PRO A 510 -23.77 20.18 -8.13
C PRO A 510 -22.78 21.32 -7.85
N TYR A 511 -21.48 21.05 -7.88
CA TYR A 511 -20.44 22.06 -7.64
C TYR A 511 -19.27 21.90 -8.61
N ASN A 512 -18.52 22.99 -8.80
CA ASN A 512 -17.24 22.98 -9.50
C ASN A 512 -16.21 23.92 -8.85
N VAL A 513 -15.09 24.17 -9.53
CA VAL A 513 -14.02 25.07 -9.05
C VAL A 513 -14.48 26.52 -8.85
N VAL A 514 -15.54 26.95 -9.54
CA VAL A 514 -16.13 28.30 -9.39
C VAL A 514 -17.01 28.37 -8.15
N GLY A 515 -17.74 27.30 -7.86
CA GLY A 515 -18.58 27.20 -6.66
C GLY A 515 -19.76 26.23 -6.79
N ASP A 516 -20.71 26.40 -5.88
CA ASP A 516 -21.92 25.59 -5.79
C ASP A 516 -23.02 26.14 -6.71
N ALA A 517 -23.79 25.24 -7.33
CA ALA A 517 -24.99 25.63 -8.07
C ALA A 517 -25.99 26.37 -7.16
N GLU A 518 -26.52 27.49 -7.64
CA GLU A 518 -27.49 28.29 -6.88
C GLU A 518 -28.94 27.94 -7.24
N GLY A 519 -29.83 28.01 -6.25
CA GLY A 519 -31.28 27.89 -6.48
C GLY A 519 -31.84 26.46 -6.62
N CYS A 520 -31.07 25.44 -6.24
CA CYS A 520 -31.52 24.05 -6.38
C CYS A 520 -32.69 23.73 -5.43
N THR A 521 -33.70 23.04 -5.96
CA THR A 521 -34.95 22.74 -5.25
C THR A 521 -34.87 21.45 -4.46
N GLU A 522 -35.59 21.38 -3.34
CA GLU A 522 -35.80 20.15 -2.59
C GLU A 522 -36.99 19.35 -3.12
N ILE A 523 -36.92 18.02 -2.99
CA ILE A 523 -38.07 17.12 -3.10
C ILE A 523 -38.40 16.55 -1.72
N ALA A 524 -39.62 16.06 -1.54
CA ALA A 524 -39.99 15.29 -0.35
C ALA A 524 -40.44 13.88 -0.73
N PHE A 525 -40.20 12.89 0.13
CA PHE A 525 -40.62 11.49 -0.07
C PHE A 525 -40.71 10.77 1.28
N THR A 526 -41.39 9.62 1.33
CA THR A 526 -41.52 8.78 2.52
C THR A 526 -40.80 7.45 2.28
N ALA A 527 -39.91 7.08 3.20
CA ALA A 527 -39.21 5.81 3.13
C ALA A 527 -40.16 4.62 3.39
N ALA A 528 -40.05 3.57 2.58
CA ALA A 528 -40.70 2.29 2.77
C ALA A 528 -39.81 1.33 3.58
N SER A 529 -40.19 0.05 3.68
CA SER A 529 -39.36 -0.98 4.31
C SER A 529 -38.00 -1.14 3.61
N VAL A 530 -37.01 -1.68 4.33
CA VAL A 530 -35.73 -2.12 3.75
C VAL A 530 -36.02 -3.16 2.66
N SER A 531 -35.37 -3.01 1.51
CA SER A 531 -35.49 -3.92 0.38
C SER A 531 -34.27 -4.83 0.32
N TYR A 532 -34.52 -6.14 0.28
CA TYR A 532 -33.51 -7.17 0.09
C TYR A 532 -33.52 -7.68 -1.34
N CYS A 533 -32.38 -8.16 -1.82
CA CYS A 533 -32.32 -8.89 -3.07
C CYS A 533 -33.27 -10.10 -3.06
N PHE A 534 -34.02 -10.30 -4.15
CA PHE A 534 -34.84 -11.49 -4.32
C PHE A 534 -33.92 -12.70 -4.55
N PRO A 535 -34.07 -13.79 -3.78
CA PRO A 535 -33.26 -14.99 -3.97
C PRO A 535 -33.56 -15.63 -5.33
N GLN A 536 -32.51 -15.89 -6.10
CA GLN A 536 -32.53 -16.56 -7.40
C GLN A 536 -31.95 -17.96 -7.25
N PRO A 537 -32.75 -18.95 -6.79
CA PRO A 537 -32.26 -20.31 -6.61
C PRO A 537 -31.93 -20.92 -7.99
N GLY A 538 -30.69 -21.40 -8.14
CA GLY A 538 -30.24 -22.15 -9.31
C GLY A 538 -30.53 -23.66 -9.24
N TYR A 539 -31.46 -24.08 -8.38
CA TYR A 539 -31.72 -25.49 -8.09
C TYR A 539 -32.77 -26.08 -9.03
N ASN A 540 -32.43 -27.18 -9.70
CA ASN A 540 -33.34 -27.92 -10.57
C ASN A 540 -34.09 -29.02 -9.81
N THR A 541 -33.50 -29.50 -8.72
CA THR A 541 -34.11 -30.46 -7.78
C THR A 541 -34.08 -29.85 -6.40
N VAL A 542 -35.24 -29.76 -5.76
CA VAL A 542 -35.35 -29.26 -4.39
C VAL A 542 -35.11 -30.42 -3.44
N GLU A 543 -33.95 -30.40 -2.82
CA GLU A 543 -33.56 -31.27 -1.71
C GLU A 543 -33.71 -30.40 -0.45
N PRO A 544 -34.88 -30.46 0.22
CA PRO A 544 -35.36 -29.39 1.08
C PRO A 544 -34.60 -29.33 2.40
N ILE A 545 -34.45 -28.11 2.90
CA ILE A 545 -34.27 -27.84 4.32
C ILE A 545 -35.57 -28.29 5.00
N SER A 546 -35.45 -29.07 6.07
CA SER A 546 -36.60 -29.66 6.76
C SER A 546 -36.75 -29.14 8.19
N ASN A 547 -35.70 -28.56 8.76
CA ASN A 547 -35.77 -27.89 10.05
C ASN A 547 -34.71 -26.78 10.15
N VAL A 548 -35.12 -25.63 10.69
CA VAL A 548 -34.25 -24.53 11.09
C VAL A 548 -34.56 -24.20 12.55
N THR A 549 -33.53 -24.26 13.39
CA THR A 549 -33.58 -23.83 14.78
C THR A 549 -32.52 -22.78 15.05
N PHE A 550 -32.94 -21.61 15.56
CA PHE A 550 -32.05 -20.52 15.91
C PHE A 550 -32.77 -19.48 16.77
N ALA A 551 -32.25 -19.18 17.96
CA ALA A 551 -32.72 -18.07 18.80
C ALA A 551 -34.27 -18.04 19.02
N GLY A 552 -34.88 -19.20 19.26
CA GLY A 552 -36.33 -19.35 19.46
C GLY A 552 -37.12 -19.67 18.19
N ILE A 553 -36.50 -19.58 17.01
CA ILE A 553 -37.02 -20.23 15.80
C ILE A 553 -36.89 -21.73 15.99
N ASP A 554 -37.97 -22.46 15.72
CA ASP A 554 -38.01 -23.92 15.53
C ASP A 554 -39.04 -24.21 14.43
N ASN A 555 -38.60 -24.03 13.19
CA ASN A 555 -39.46 -24.15 12.01
C ASN A 555 -39.21 -25.50 11.35
N THR A 556 -40.24 -26.35 11.30
CA THR A 556 -40.19 -27.63 10.61
C THR A 556 -40.98 -27.54 9.29
N SER A 557 -40.31 -27.79 8.18
CA SER A 557 -40.83 -27.75 6.81
C SER A 557 -40.82 -29.14 6.17
N SER A 558 -41.37 -29.27 4.96
CA SER A 558 -41.54 -30.57 4.29
C SER A 558 -40.18 -31.18 3.90
N ALA A 559 -39.86 -32.36 4.43
CA ALA A 559 -38.68 -33.14 4.03
C ALA A 559 -38.83 -33.88 2.68
N VAL A 560 -39.96 -33.73 1.98
CA VAL A 560 -40.24 -34.41 0.70
C VAL A 560 -39.41 -33.77 -0.42
N ILE A 561 -38.55 -34.55 -1.08
CA ILE A 561 -37.81 -34.13 -2.28
C ILE A 561 -38.77 -33.60 -3.36
N ASN A 562 -38.51 -32.40 -3.88
CA ASN A 562 -39.40 -31.65 -4.80
C ASN A 562 -40.81 -31.38 -4.25
N GLY A 563 -41.02 -31.49 -2.93
CA GLY A 563 -42.30 -31.22 -2.28
C GLY A 563 -42.56 -29.74 -2.00
N ALA A 564 -41.54 -28.89 -2.11
CA ALA A 564 -41.60 -27.46 -1.84
C ALA A 564 -40.86 -26.66 -2.93
N PRO A 565 -41.12 -25.34 -3.06
CA PRO A 565 -40.36 -24.47 -3.94
C PRO A 565 -38.88 -24.37 -3.51
N ALA A 566 -38.01 -24.02 -4.46
CA ALA A 566 -36.58 -23.84 -4.21
C ALA A 566 -36.25 -22.64 -3.30
N TYR A 567 -37.21 -21.72 -3.12
CA TYR A 567 -37.17 -20.62 -2.17
C TYR A 567 -38.49 -20.59 -1.38
N GLU A 568 -38.40 -20.55 -0.05
CA GLU A 568 -39.55 -20.36 0.84
C GLU A 568 -39.38 -19.11 1.72
N ASP A 569 -40.47 -18.36 1.88
CA ASP A 569 -40.52 -17.16 2.70
C ASP A 569 -41.19 -17.48 4.04
N PHE A 570 -40.37 -17.62 5.08
CA PHE A 570 -40.81 -17.81 6.47
C PHE A 570 -40.60 -16.55 7.31
N THR A 571 -40.68 -15.38 6.70
CA THR A 571 -40.34 -14.11 7.36
C THR A 571 -41.36 -13.66 8.41
N SER A 572 -42.49 -14.37 8.49
CA SER A 572 -43.45 -14.29 9.60
C SER A 572 -42.99 -15.04 10.87
N VAL A 573 -42.00 -15.91 10.77
CA VAL A 573 -41.37 -16.63 11.89
C VAL A 573 -40.20 -15.80 12.40
N VAL A 574 -40.21 -15.50 13.70
CA VAL A 574 -39.31 -14.53 14.33
C VAL A 574 -38.44 -15.19 15.41
N GLY A 575 -37.12 -15.04 15.27
CA GLY A 575 -36.15 -15.33 16.33
C GLY A 575 -35.81 -14.07 17.12
N ASN A 576 -35.51 -14.19 18.41
CA ASN A 576 -35.15 -13.04 19.27
C ASN A 576 -33.73 -13.18 19.77
N VAL A 577 -32.91 -12.15 19.54
CA VAL A 577 -31.50 -12.14 19.93
C VAL A 577 -31.14 -10.84 20.65
N VAL A 578 -30.04 -10.90 21.40
CA VAL A 578 -29.42 -9.73 22.05
C VAL A 578 -28.05 -9.53 21.42
N ALA A 579 -27.73 -8.30 21.05
CA ALA A 579 -26.42 -7.94 20.48
C ALA A 579 -25.26 -8.37 21.40
N GLY A 580 -24.21 -8.94 20.80
CA GLY A 580 -23.03 -9.46 21.52
C GLY A 580 -23.17 -10.87 22.11
N ASN A 581 -24.37 -11.46 22.13
CA ASN A 581 -24.56 -12.84 22.59
C ASN A 581 -24.34 -13.87 21.47
N SER A 582 -24.04 -15.10 21.87
CA SER A 582 -23.95 -16.26 20.98
C SER A 582 -25.13 -17.20 21.20
N TYR A 583 -25.66 -17.77 20.11
CA TYR A 583 -26.79 -18.68 20.11
C TYR A 583 -26.45 -19.93 19.30
N ASP A 584 -26.90 -21.09 19.79
CA ASP A 584 -26.80 -22.33 19.04
C ASP A 584 -27.79 -22.33 17.89
N ALA A 585 -27.33 -22.84 16.74
CA ALA A 585 -28.10 -23.01 15.53
C ALA A 585 -28.04 -24.47 15.08
N SER A 586 -29.16 -25.00 14.61
CA SER A 586 -29.26 -26.37 14.11
C SER A 586 -30.14 -26.44 12.86
N PHE A 587 -29.65 -27.13 11.84
CA PHE A 587 -30.27 -27.22 10.52
C PHE A 587 -30.36 -28.68 10.07
N ASN A 588 -31.48 -29.07 9.50
CA ASN A 588 -31.65 -30.37 8.86
C ASN A 588 -32.12 -30.23 7.41
N ALA A 589 -31.76 -31.20 6.57
CA ALA A 589 -32.18 -31.26 5.17
C ALA A 589 -32.24 -32.72 4.70
N ASN A 590 -33.00 -32.99 3.65
CA ASN A 590 -33.02 -34.30 3.00
C ASN A 590 -31.99 -34.34 1.86
N THR A 591 -31.00 -35.22 1.96
CA THR A 591 -29.88 -35.32 1.00
C THR A 591 -30.12 -36.32 -0.13
N SER A 592 -31.36 -36.84 -0.27
CA SER A 592 -31.86 -37.86 -1.20
C SER A 592 -31.17 -39.24 -1.19
N LEU A 593 -29.86 -39.32 -0.94
CA LEU A 593 -29.05 -40.53 -0.85
C LEU A 593 -28.15 -40.51 0.39
N SER A 594 -27.83 -41.71 0.90
CA SER A 594 -27.10 -41.92 2.16
C SER A 594 -25.62 -41.50 2.15
N SER A 595 -25.04 -41.25 0.98
CA SER A 595 -23.63 -40.84 0.83
C SER A 595 -23.44 -39.35 0.57
N PHE A 596 -24.54 -38.58 0.45
CA PHE A 596 -24.50 -37.19 0.00
C PHE A 596 -24.50 -36.20 1.15
N ARG A 597 -23.81 -35.08 0.94
CA ARG A 597 -23.69 -33.99 1.91
C ARG A 597 -24.41 -32.75 1.43
N HIS A 598 -25.17 -32.14 2.34
CA HIS A 598 -25.69 -30.79 2.19
C HIS A 598 -24.99 -29.88 3.16
N PHE A 599 -24.33 -28.86 2.62
CA PHE A 599 -23.73 -27.80 3.41
C PHE A 599 -24.72 -26.67 3.62
N PHE A 600 -24.58 -25.95 4.72
CA PHE A 600 -25.42 -24.80 5.05
C PHE A 600 -24.59 -23.52 5.12
N ALA A 601 -25.19 -22.43 4.65
CA ALA A 601 -24.71 -21.07 4.84
C ALA A 601 -25.85 -20.20 5.40
N VAL A 602 -25.53 -19.31 6.33
CA VAL A 602 -26.49 -18.40 6.95
C VAL A 602 -26.01 -16.97 6.76
N TYR A 603 -26.93 -16.10 6.36
CA TYR A 603 -26.69 -14.68 6.13
C TYR A 603 -27.65 -13.87 6.99
N ILE A 604 -27.16 -12.90 7.76
CA ILE A 604 -27.99 -12.05 8.62
C ILE A 604 -27.53 -10.60 8.50
N ASP A 605 -28.43 -9.73 8.09
CA ASP A 605 -28.20 -8.28 7.89
C ASP A 605 -28.21 -7.56 9.25
N TRP A 606 -27.11 -7.62 10.00
CA TRP A 606 -27.06 -7.06 11.35
C TRP A 606 -27.10 -5.54 11.37
N ASN A 607 -26.66 -4.90 10.30
CA ASN A 607 -26.61 -3.45 10.19
C ASN A 607 -27.89 -2.85 9.56
N GLN A 608 -28.86 -3.69 9.16
CA GLN A 608 -30.14 -3.34 8.55
C GLN A 608 -30.01 -2.50 7.27
N ASP A 609 -29.00 -2.77 6.43
CA ASP A 609 -28.74 -2.04 5.19
C ASP A 609 -29.25 -2.74 3.91
N GLY A 610 -29.86 -3.91 4.09
CA GLY A 610 -30.53 -4.70 3.07
C GLY A 610 -29.61 -5.46 2.12
N ASP A 611 -28.31 -5.51 2.38
CA ASP A 611 -27.43 -6.54 1.84
C ASP A 611 -26.90 -7.47 2.96
N PHE A 612 -25.97 -8.36 2.61
CA PHE A 612 -25.43 -9.38 3.52
C PHE A 612 -23.92 -9.50 3.38
N ASP A 613 -23.28 -8.48 2.79
CA ASP A 613 -21.90 -8.57 2.34
C ASP A 613 -20.89 -8.08 3.38
N ASP A 614 -21.38 -7.52 4.48
CA ASP A 614 -20.56 -6.96 5.55
C ASP A 614 -19.88 -8.03 6.41
N GLU A 615 -18.82 -7.59 7.10
CA GLU A 615 -18.09 -8.41 8.05
C GLU A 615 -19.00 -8.82 9.20
N GLY A 616 -19.03 -10.12 9.50
CA GLY A 616 -19.88 -10.68 10.57
C GLY A 616 -21.31 -11.02 10.15
N GLU A 617 -21.69 -10.82 8.88
CA GLU A 617 -23.04 -11.15 8.40
C GLU A 617 -23.16 -12.53 7.74
N LYS A 618 -22.02 -13.21 7.53
CA LYS A 618 -21.93 -14.53 6.87
C LYS A 618 -21.45 -15.59 7.84
N TYR A 619 -22.17 -16.69 7.93
CA TYR A 619 -21.84 -17.82 8.80
C TYR A 619 -21.81 -19.12 8.01
N PHE A 620 -20.82 -19.96 8.34
CA PHE A 620 -20.61 -21.28 7.75
C PHE A 620 -20.33 -21.23 6.24
N VAL A 621 -19.60 -20.20 5.78
CA VAL A 621 -19.27 -19.97 4.36
C VAL A 621 -17.82 -20.33 3.99
N THR A 622 -16.99 -20.74 4.95
CA THR A 622 -15.57 -21.07 4.73
C THR A 622 -15.25 -22.54 5.05
N PRO A 623 -14.16 -23.11 4.50
CA PRO A 623 -13.72 -24.48 4.80
C PRO A 623 -13.63 -24.84 6.29
N GLU A 624 -13.20 -23.89 7.14
CA GLU A 624 -13.04 -24.09 8.58
C GLU A 624 -14.36 -24.01 9.35
N SER A 625 -15.38 -23.36 8.77
CA SER A 625 -16.67 -23.10 9.41
C SER A 625 -17.83 -23.93 8.83
N PHE A 626 -17.60 -24.68 7.75
CA PHE A 626 -18.65 -25.46 7.11
C PHE A 626 -19.32 -26.46 8.05
N ILE A 627 -20.65 -26.41 8.06
CA ILE A 627 -21.52 -27.39 8.70
C ILE A 627 -22.32 -28.12 7.63
N TYR A 628 -22.60 -29.41 7.85
CA TYR A 628 -23.31 -30.22 6.88
C TYR A 628 -24.12 -31.35 7.53
N VAL A 629 -25.14 -31.80 6.81
CA VAL A 629 -25.79 -33.10 7.06
C VAL A 629 -25.25 -34.13 6.06
N LEU A 630 -25.15 -35.39 6.47
CA LEU A 630 -24.67 -36.50 5.64
C LEU A 630 -25.70 -37.62 5.61
N GLY A 631 -26.19 -37.96 4.42
CA GLY A 631 -27.10 -39.08 4.24
C GLY A 631 -28.41 -38.95 5.01
N SER A 632 -28.89 -37.72 5.19
CA SER A 632 -30.08 -37.41 5.99
C SER A 632 -31.34 -37.56 5.15
N ASP A 633 -32.38 -38.14 5.74
CA ASP A 633 -33.75 -38.18 5.20
C ASP A 633 -34.53 -36.88 5.53
N GLY A 634 -33.89 -35.93 6.20
CA GLY A 634 -34.51 -34.69 6.70
C GLY A 634 -35.42 -34.89 7.93
N VAL A 635 -35.55 -36.10 8.48
CA VAL A 635 -36.46 -36.39 9.60
C VAL A 635 -35.73 -37.04 10.78
N THR A 636 -34.95 -38.08 10.52
CA THR A 636 -34.22 -38.86 11.53
C THR A 636 -32.71 -38.66 11.50
N GLY A 637 -32.20 -38.04 10.43
CA GLY A 637 -30.78 -37.68 10.31
C GLY A 637 -30.32 -36.67 11.37
N ALA A 638 -29.07 -36.81 11.79
CA ALA A 638 -28.45 -35.87 12.73
C ALA A 638 -28.33 -34.47 12.08
N PRO A 639 -28.76 -33.40 12.75
CA PRO A 639 -28.71 -32.06 12.19
C PRO A 639 -27.27 -31.52 12.13
N ALA A 640 -27.04 -30.60 11.20
CA ALA A 640 -25.86 -29.76 11.17
C ALA A 640 -25.98 -28.72 12.29
N THR A 641 -25.00 -28.67 13.20
CA THR A 641 -25.03 -27.76 14.36
C THR A 641 -23.87 -26.78 14.30
N GLY A 642 -24.10 -25.55 14.77
CA GLY A 642 -23.08 -24.51 14.85
C GLY A 642 -23.52 -23.41 15.82
N THR A 643 -22.64 -22.43 16.05
CA THR A 643 -22.94 -21.29 16.91
C THR A 643 -22.84 -20.01 16.10
N ILE A 644 -23.85 -19.15 16.21
CA ILE A 644 -23.89 -17.83 15.57
C ILE A 644 -23.73 -16.78 16.68
N THR A 645 -22.72 -15.94 16.55
CA THR A 645 -22.48 -14.81 17.47
C THR A 645 -23.03 -13.54 16.84
N VAL A 646 -23.92 -12.86 17.54
CA VAL A 646 -24.51 -11.59 17.10
C VAL A 646 -23.48 -10.48 17.33
N PRO A 647 -23.16 -9.66 16.31
CA PRO A 647 -22.27 -8.52 16.49
C PRO A 647 -22.73 -7.59 17.61
N ALA A 648 -21.78 -7.02 18.35
CA ALA A 648 -22.08 -6.14 19.48
C ALA A 648 -22.72 -4.81 19.05
N ASP A 649 -22.53 -4.43 17.79
CA ASP A 649 -23.06 -3.24 17.11
C ASP A 649 -24.27 -3.53 16.23
N ALA A 650 -24.84 -4.75 16.30
CA ALA A 650 -26.08 -5.09 15.60
C ALA A 650 -27.20 -4.09 15.94
N LYS A 651 -27.87 -3.58 14.90
CA LYS A 651 -28.90 -2.54 15.09
C LYS A 651 -30.16 -3.15 15.71
N PRO A 652 -30.73 -2.52 16.75
CA PRO A 652 -32.01 -2.94 17.32
C PRO A 652 -33.15 -2.94 16.29
N GLY A 653 -34.09 -3.88 16.42
CA GLY A 653 -35.23 -4.01 15.50
C GLY A 653 -35.20 -5.29 14.67
N ASN A 654 -36.10 -5.38 13.69
CA ASN A 654 -36.23 -6.55 12.83
C ASN A 654 -35.23 -6.49 11.68
N THR A 655 -34.55 -7.60 11.43
CA THR A 655 -33.72 -7.82 10.25
C THR A 655 -33.99 -9.18 9.58
N ARG A 656 -33.46 -9.38 8.37
CA ARG A 656 -33.58 -10.61 7.59
C ARG A 656 -32.46 -11.59 7.95
N MET A 657 -32.85 -12.86 8.16
CA MET A 657 -31.95 -14.00 8.09
C MET A 657 -32.27 -14.82 6.84
N ARG A 658 -31.25 -15.27 6.11
CA ARG A 658 -31.38 -16.18 4.97
C ARG A 658 -30.54 -17.43 5.20
N VAL A 659 -31.15 -18.60 5.04
CA VAL A 659 -30.51 -19.91 5.16
C VAL A 659 -30.45 -20.55 3.78
N LYS A 660 -29.26 -20.97 3.36
CA LYS A 660 -29.05 -21.71 2.10
C LYS A 660 -28.53 -23.11 2.41
N SER A 661 -29.09 -24.12 1.76
CA SER A 661 -28.59 -25.49 1.73
C SER A 661 -28.25 -25.89 0.31
N ALA A 662 -27.11 -26.53 0.09
CA ALA A 662 -26.70 -27.02 -1.23
C ALA A 662 -25.87 -28.30 -1.17
N TYR A 663 -26.07 -29.16 -2.17
CA TYR A 663 -25.31 -30.39 -2.38
C TYR A 663 -23.84 -30.13 -2.79
N TYR A 664 -22.92 -30.97 -2.29
CA TYR A 664 -21.50 -30.93 -2.69
C TYR A 664 -20.83 -32.31 -2.86
N GLY A 665 -21.61 -33.37 -3.14
CA GLY A 665 -21.05 -34.71 -3.38
C GLY A 665 -20.60 -35.46 -2.13
N ALA A 666 -20.15 -36.71 -2.35
CA ALA A 666 -19.82 -37.63 -1.26
C ALA A 666 -18.47 -37.33 -0.57
N ALA A 667 -17.52 -36.74 -1.30
CA ALA A 667 -16.20 -36.39 -0.79
C ALA A 667 -16.17 -35.05 -0.03
N GLY A 668 -17.12 -34.15 -0.31
CA GLY A 668 -17.07 -32.75 0.13
C GLY A 668 -16.06 -31.93 -0.66
N PRO A 669 -15.95 -30.61 -0.41
CA PRO A 669 -14.97 -29.75 -1.06
C PRO A 669 -13.55 -30.15 -0.68
N SER A 670 -12.68 -30.33 -1.68
CA SER A 670 -11.34 -30.86 -1.46
C SER A 670 -10.30 -29.79 -1.10
N THR A 671 -10.47 -28.53 -1.49
CA THR A 671 -9.50 -27.42 -1.25
C THR A 671 -10.00 -26.01 -1.64
N ASP A 672 -11.29 -25.80 -1.93
CA ASP A 672 -11.77 -24.52 -2.47
C ASP A 672 -11.98 -23.48 -1.35
N GLU A 673 -11.47 -22.25 -1.52
CA GLU A 673 -11.51 -21.20 -0.47
C GLU A 673 -12.94 -20.69 -0.18
N CYS A 674 -13.90 -20.92 -1.08
CA CYS A 674 -15.33 -20.70 -0.88
C CYS A 674 -16.14 -21.67 -1.77
N LEU A 675 -17.24 -22.24 -1.26
CA LEU A 675 -18.19 -22.93 -2.14
C LEU A 675 -18.89 -21.87 -2.99
N GLN A 676 -18.74 -21.91 -4.32
CA GLN A 676 -19.35 -20.91 -5.22
C GLN A 676 -20.87 -20.76 -5.01
N ASN A 677 -21.53 -21.83 -4.53
CA ASN A 677 -22.95 -21.82 -4.16
C ASN A 677 -23.30 -20.83 -3.03
N PHE A 678 -22.35 -20.50 -2.16
CA PHE A 678 -22.49 -19.65 -0.99
C PHE A 678 -21.66 -18.36 -1.08
N ALA A 679 -21.07 -18.08 -2.24
CA ALA A 679 -20.34 -16.83 -2.46
C ALA A 679 -21.27 -15.59 -2.37
N ASN A 680 -22.56 -15.77 -2.67
CA ASN A 680 -23.54 -14.69 -2.67
C ASN A 680 -24.85 -15.14 -1.98
N ALA A 681 -25.46 -14.26 -1.20
CA ALA A 681 -26.72 -14.53 -0.49
C ALA A 681 -27.94 -14.56 -1.42
N CYS A 682 -27.87 -13.88 -2.57
CA CYS A 682 -28.98 -13.66 -3.50
C CYS A 682 -28.97 -14.66 -4.66
N THR A 683 -27.79 -15.01 -5.16
CA THR A 683 -27.63 -15.90 -6.32
C THR A 683 -27.01 -17.22 -5.90
N THR A 684 -27.38 -18.30 -6.59
CA THR A 684 -26.74 -19.60 -6.42
C THR A 684 -26.12 -20.03 -7.74
N LEU A 685 -24.81 -20.31 -7.72
CA LEU A 685 -24.04 -20.81 -8.85
C LEU A 685 -23.27 -22.07 -8.44
N GLY A 686 -23.37 -23.15 -9.23
CA GLY A 686 -22.53 -24.33 -9.07
C GLY A 686 -23.20 -25.59 -8.51
N SER A 687 -24.49 -25.57 -8.15
CA SER A 687 -25.26 -26.75 -7.72
C SER A 687 -26.67 -26.73 -8.27
N ALA A 688 -27.14 -27.89 -8.72
CA ALA A 688 -28.51 -28.11 -9.16
C ALA A 688 -29.43 -28.62 -8.02
N TYR A 689 -28.91 -28.79 -6.80
CA TYR A 689 -29.64 -29.39 -5.68
C TYR A 689 -29.48 -28.57 -4.40
N GLY A 690 -30.61 -28.21 -3.77
CA GLY A 690 -30.64 -27.41 -2.54
C GLY A 690 -31.94 -26.64 -2.35
N GLN A 691 -31.94 -25.74 -1.37
CA GLN A 691 -33.06 -24.83 -1.07
C GLN A 691 -32.57 -23.54 -0.37
N ILE A 692 -33.40 -22.49 -0.41
CA ILE A 692 -33.21 -21.23 0.31
C ILE A 692 -34.45 -20.95 1.16
N GLU A 693 -34.26 -20.50 2.40
CA GLU A 693 -35.34 -20.07 3.30
C GLU A 693 -35.02 -18.72 3.94
N ASP A 694 -36.00 -17.82 4.00
CA ASP A 694 -35.87 -16.50 4.65
C ASP A 694 -36.69 -16.41 5.94
N TYR A 695 -36.11 -15.81 6.97
CA TYR A 695 -36.67 -15.63 8.33
C TYR A 695 -36.51 -14.19 8.82
N THR A 696 -37.16 -13.85 9.93
CA THR A 696 -36.96 -12.55 10.60
C THR A 696 -36.24 -12.74 11.94
N ILE A 697 -35.25 -11.90 12.22
CA ILE A 697 -34.56 -11.84 13.51
C ILE A 697 -34.87 -10.49 14.15
N HIS A 698 -35.38 -10.51 15.38
CA HIS A 698 -35.57 -9.33 16.20
C HIS A 698 -34.38 -9.14 17.13
N VAL A 699 -33.63 -8.06 16.92
CA VAL A 699 -32.50 -7.66 17.77
C VAL A 699 -33.03 -6.77 18.90
N GLU A 700 -32.92 -7.25 20.13
CA GLU A 700 -33.30 -6.49 21.32
C GLU A 700 -32.27 -5.40 21.64
N ASN A 701 -32.74 -4.28 22.21
CA ASN A 701 -31.87 -3.29 22.81
C ASN A 701 -31.08 -3.94 23.96
N ALA A 702 -29.75 -3.92 23.89
CA ALA A 702 -28.92 -4.37 25.00
C ALA A 702 -29.24 -3.53 26.26
N LEU A 703 -29.89 -4.15 27.25
CA LEU A 703 -29.95 -3.60 28.60
C LEU A 703 -28.51 -3.50 29.11
N SER A 704 -28.06 -2.28 29.40
CA SER A 704 -26.70 -1.99 29.87
C SER A 704 -26.42 -2.71 31.20
N ALA A 705 -25.96 -3.94 31.12
CA ALA A 705 -25.08 -4.56 32.08
C ALA A 705 -23.76 -4.82 31.35
N VAL A 706 -22.90 -3.81 31.36
CA VAL A 706 -21.53 -3.95 30.88
C VAL A 706 -20.79 -4.85 31.88
N GLU A 707 -20.88 -6.17 31.69
CA GLU A 707 -19.84 -7.08 32.18
C GLU A 707 -18.84 -7.29 31.06
N THR A 708 -17.99 -6.27 30.85
CA THR A 708 -16.79 -6.45 30.03
C THR A 708 -15.86 -7.43 30.73
N ASN A 709 -15.68 -8.59 30.13
CA ASN A 709 -14.58 -9.51 30.39
C ASN A 709 -13.23 -8.90 29.89
N SER A 710 -12.92 -7.69 30.35
CA SER A 710 -11.56 -7.16 30.34
C SER A 710 -10.84 -7.75 31.57
N LYS A 711 -9.56 -8.09 31.46
CA LYS A 711 -8.75 -8.50 32.61
C LYS A 711 -8.72 -7.36 33.63
N SER A 712 -9.67 -7.36 34.57
CA SER A 712 -9.80 -6.30 35.57
C SER A 712 -8.57 -6.23 36.45
N VAL A 713 -8.04 -5.02 36.62
CA VAL A 713 -6.96 -4.75 37.56
C VAL A 713 -7.51 -4.98 38.97
N LYS A 714 -6.88 -5.84 39.76
CA LYS A 714 -7.30 -6.13 41.14
C LYS A 714 -6.44 -5.35 42.13
N LEU A 715 -7.10 -4.76 43.14
CA LEU A 715 -6.44 -4.12 44.27
C LEU A 715 -6.53 -5.01 45.52
N TYR A 716 -5.39 -5.33 46.14
CA TYR A 716 -5.34 -6.26 47.28
C TYR A 716 -4.21 -5.96 48.27
N PRO A 717 -4.36 -6.29 49.57
CA PRO A 717 -5.56 -6.86 50.19
C PRO A 717 -6.66 -5.81 50.38
N ASN A 718 -7.91 -6.23 50.24
CA ASN A 718 -9.09 -5.44 50.61
C ASN A 718 -9.95 -6.29 51.55
N PRO A 719 -10.04 -5.99 52.87
CA PRO A 719 -9.60 -4.75 53.53
C PRO A 719 -8.07 -4.58 53.65
N VAL A 720 -7.58 -3.35 53.46
CA VAL A 720 -6.16 -2.98 53.57
C VAL A 720 -5.82 -2.50 54.98
N ARG A 721 -4.61 -2.80 55.45
CA ARG A 721 -4.00 -2.17 56.65
C ARG A 721 -2.99 -1.12 56.21
N ASP A 722 -1.84 -1.51 55.68
CA ASP A 722 -0.76 -0.55 55.45
C ASP A 722 -0.51 -0.32 53.97
N LEU A 723 -0.38 -1.38 53.15
CA LEU A 723 -0.08 -1.28 51.72
C LEU A 723 -1.14 -1.99 50.88
N LEU A 724 -1.61 -1.32 49.81
CA LEU A 724 -2.53 -1.85 48.81
C LEU A 724 -1.79 -2.06 47.48
N ASN A 725 -1.75 -3.30 47.00
CA ASN A 725 -1.07 -3.71 45.77
C ASN A 725 -2.00 -3.65 44.55
N ILE A 726 -1.42 -3.46 43.37
CA ILE A 726 -2.10 -3.42 42.08
C ILE A 726 -1.65 -4.62 41.22
N SER A 727 -2.57 -5.51 40.83
CA SER A 727 -2.24 -6.75 40.13
C SER A 727 -1.62 -6.55 38.74
N ASP A 728 -2.08 -5.56 37.97
CA ASP A 728 -1.49 -5.15 36.70
C ASP A 728 -1.43 -3.61 36.64
N HIS A 729 -0.21 -3.09 36.61
CA HIS A 729 0.09 -1.66 36.67
C HIS A 729 0.76 -1.16 35.37
N SER A 730 0.87 -2.02 34.36
CA SER A 730 1.61 -1.73 33.11
C SER A 730 1.07 -0.48 32.41
N GLN A 731 -0.27 -0.38 32.32
CA GLN A 731 -1.01 0.70 31.65
C GLN A 731 -1.50 1.83 32.57
N VAL A 732 -1.29 1.72 33.89
CA VAL A 732 -1.73 2.75 34.86
C VAL A 732 -0.86 4.00 34.72
N LYS A 733 -1.50 5.14 34.49
CA LYS A 733 -0.88 6.48 34.39
C LYS A 733 -0.86 7.17 35.76
N SER A 734 -1.97 7.15 36.48
CA SER A 734 -2.10 7.78 37.79
C SER A 734 -3.16 7.12 38.66
N ILE A 735 -3.03 7.31 39.98
CA ILE A 735 -3.88 6.74 41.01
C ILE A 735 -4.44 7.88 41.85
N MET A 736 -5.74 7.87 42.11
CA MET A 736 -6.41 8.84 42.99
C MET A 736 -7.27 8.12 44.02
N ILE A 737 -7.23 8.56 45.27
CA ILE A 737 -8.01 7.98 46.38
C ILE A 737 -8.97 9.04 46.90
N PHE A 738 -10.25 8.72 46.95
CA PHE A 738 -11.31 9.58 47.44
C PHE A 738 -11.99 8.96 48.66
N ASP A 739 -12.46 9.78 49.60
CA ASP A 739 -13.45 9.34 50.58
C ASP A 739 -14.86 9.29 49.96
N LEU A 740 -15.85 8.80 50.72
CA LEU A 740 -17.23 8.69 50.24
C LEU A 740 -17.93 10.03 49.95
N THR A 741 -17.37 11.15 50.39
CA THR A 741 -17.88 12.48 50.08
C THR A 741 -17.31 13.02 48.77
N GLY A 742 -16.42 12.27 48.11
CA GLY A 742 -15.73 12.68 46.90
C GLY A 742 -14.50 13.56 47.16
N LYS A 743 -14.08 13.71 48.42
CA LYS A 743 -12.88 14.47 48.77
C LYS A 743 -11.64 13.64 48.46
N LEU A 744 -10.72 14.23 47.67
CA LEU A 744 -9.43 13.62 47.35
C LEU A 744 -8.56 13.53 48.61
N ILE A 745 -8.14 12.31 48.93
CA ILE A 745 -7.30 11.97 50.09
C ILE A 745 -5.84 11.86 49.68
N LEU A 746 -5.57 11.25 48.54
CA LEU A 746 -4.23 11.04 48.01
C LEU A 746 -4.25 10.95 46.49
N SER A 747 -3.23 11.47 45.82
CA SER A 747 -2.98 11.26 44.40
C SER A 747 -1.51 10.90 44.18
N SER A 748 -1.25 9.91 43.35
CA SER A 748 0.11 9.48 42.99
C SER A 748 0.22 9.18 41.50
N SER A 749 1.42 9.33 40.94
CA SER A 749 1.77 8.78 39.63
C SER A 749 1.88 7.25 39.68
N LYS A 750 2.10 6.60 38.53
CA LYS A 750 2.28 5.14 38.42
C LYS A 750 3.11 4.56 39.58
N SER A 751 2.50 3.63 40.32
CA SER A 751 3.11 2.89 41.43
C SER A 751 2.57 1.46 41.44
N THR A 752 3.37 0.50 41.90
CA THR A 752 2.94 -0.90 42.10
C THR A 752 2.13 -1.09 43.38
N GLU A 753 2.33 -0.19 44.35
CA GLU A 753 1.74 -0.22 45.68
C GLU A 753 1.27 1.18 46.10
N ILE A 754 0.24 1.22 46.93
CA ILE A 754 -0.36 2.44 47.47
C ILE A 754 -0.26 2.37 49.00
N ASP A 755 0.37 3.38 49.61
CA ASP A 755 0.54 3.50 51.05
C ASP A 755 -0.72 4.08 51.72
N PHE A 756 -1.38 3.22 52.51
CA PHE A 756 -2.56 3.53 53.32
C PHE A 756 -2.22 3.75 54.81
N THR A 757 -0.95 3.69 55.23
CA THR A 757 -0.58 3.82 56.67
C THR A 757 -1.08 5.11 57.31
N LYS A 758 -1.10 6.21 56.55
CA LYS A 758 -1.57 7.53 57.01
C LYS A 758 -3.03 7.83 56.68
N VAL A 759 -3.74 6.87 56.07
CA VAL A 759 -5.15 6.99 55.70
C VAL A 759 -6.02 6.49 56.87
N PRO A 760 -6.96 7.29 57.42
CA PRO A 760 -7.83 6.86 58.52
C PRO A 760 -8.67 5.62 58.19
N ALA A 761 -9.07 4.85 59.21
CA ALA A 761 -10.00 3.72 59.02
C ALA A 761 -11.32 4.20 58.41
N GLY A 762 -11.78 3.53 57.36
CA GLY A 762 -12.93 3.99 56.57
C GLY A 762 -13.06 3.33 55.21
N LEU A 763 -14.04 3.79 54.44
CA LEU A 763 -14.32 3.33 53.09
C LEU A 763 -13.84 4.37 52.07
N TYR A 764 -13.09 3.92 51.07
CA TYR A 764 -12.47 4.78 50.06
C TYR A 764 -12.78 4.26 48.66
N ILE A 765 -12.74 5.15 47.68
CA ILE A 765 -12.78 4.84 46.24
C ILE A 765 -11.40 5.13 45.67
N VAL A 766 -10.75 4.12 45.09
CA VAL A 766 -9.47 4.24 44.39
C VAL A 766 -9.74 4.23 42.89
N ASN A 767 -9.43 5.34 42.23
CA ASN A 767 -9.52 5.48 40.77
C ASN A 767 -8.14 5.27 40.14
N LEU A 768 -8.06 4.32 39.21
CA LEU A 768 -6.92 4.07 38.35
C LEU A 768 -7.20 4.72 37.00
N ILE A 769 -6.36 5.67 36.58
CA ILE A 769 -6.45 6.31 35.27
C ILE A 769 -5.40 5.66 34.37
N PHE A 770 -5.83 5.13 33.23
CA PHE A 770 -4.99 4.44 32.26
C PHE A 770 -4.42 5.40 31.21
N ARG A 771 -3.39 4.97 30.47
CA ARG A 771 -2.73 5.76 29.43
C ARG A 771 -3.65 6.16 28.28
N ASP A 772 -4.67 5.35 27.99
CA ASP A 772 -5.70 5.59 26.98
C ASP A 772 -6.81 6.56 27.45
N GLY A 773 -6.72 7.05 28.70
CA GLY A 773 -7.70 7.97 29.30
C GLY A 773 -8.87 7.29 30.02
N LYS A 774 -8.99 5.96 29.99
CA LYS A 774 -10.03 5.25 30.75
C LYS A 774 -9.77 5.33 32.25
N THR A 775 -10.84 5.26 33.05
CA THR A 775 -10.77 5.26 34.52
C THR A 775 -11.48 4.03 35.07
N GLU A 776 -10.78 3.20 35.85
CA GLU A 776 -11.37 2.13 36.66
C GLU A 776 -11.47 2.54 38.13
N SER A 777 -12.59 2.24 38.79
CA SER A 777 -12.85 2.63 40.18
C SER A 777 -13.02 1.41 41.07
N HIS A 778 -12.29 1.36 42.20
CA HIS A 778 -12.31 0.26 43.15
C HIS A 778 -12.66 0.73 44.56
N LYS A 779 -13.60 0.03 45.20
CA LYS A 779 -14.00 0.31 46.58
C LYS A 779 -13.09 -0.43 47.56
N ILE A 780 -12.39 0.32 48.41
CA ILE A 780 -11.38 -0.19 49.37
C ILE A 780 -11.80 0.11 50.81
N ILE A 781 -11.69 -0.90 51.67
CA ILE A 781 -11.94 -0.78 53.11
C ILE A 781 -10.59 -0.70 53.82
N LYS A 782 -10.30 0.42 54.49
CA LYS A 782 -9.15 0.57 55.38
C LYS A 782 -9.55 0.18 56.81
N LYS A 783 -8.85 -0.80 57.37
CA LYS A 783 -9.00 -1.22 58.77
C LYS A 783 -8.06 -0.47 59.71
#